data_AF-A0A2H0VED0-F1
#
_entry.id   AF-A0A2H0VED0-F1
#
_cell.length_a   1.000
_cell.length_b   1.000
_cell.length_c   1.000
_cell.angle_alpha   90.00
_cell.angle_beta   90.00
_cell.angle_gamma   90.00
#
_symmetry.space_group_name_H-M   'P 1'
#
loop_
_entity.id
_entity.type
_entity.pdbx_description
1 polymer ?
#
loop_
_entity_poly.entity_id
_entity_poly.type
_entity_poly.pdbx_seq_one_letter_code
_entity_poly.pdbx_strand_id
1 'polypeptide(L)'
;MDHFEQKQSPTQETGIEKPEELEAQQERLRQSAIRDVVENKRATDSAIESKTKSVQNIFGSLERRTVGEHETRETVINNPEEILSKVKDDLAKIENPTIDDISRVLITSGLETKDIESWLAVNKSELQSLSSGRKNLETREGELSAELTQEEQKNFFAKLFRSKERKAIISQLREVSDRTVQVDTVLGERQSRGSQTESAMQELVSRRQELALNSAEQLFQDVAERHQRLKEKLTSPEIKQELNVDLIAQRVLPELDKLRTEGKITDEDAEEYFGLLKAQLAEGNQSDWNDPIEKKEAVEARKKRTNELNYDLRNLSYRVSGKGNAPADKNYDKIFDFLIRGMTKGKVEQVREALGGSLPPELQERIGKITEGIIYPYSDYRTPRSERKDVLDLSKIPIEDFKGLDGLERWKIVKKFAESSGVIPRETFEQVEKVIIKRLFEEQLFPGGRESWDGTAAAEKMGDLGNPEALPLMLRHIEASGSGHTNNAVVYEMERLLKESDPEALRKTLEAQPKNKQFLLQTLGDENSYMSRFGRINSRYSTCSLLQNGDLTVAKEQLTKILENGGTLDEEKVRDFYLGHNEDNQETLEPLLKARAEVEKVIVDSKLNVWTQSADKLLAALVNPKYGESVAFPKRIAQEGLGISDEKMLAVVDHIFAAKTFKGSGFEREAFLDGLVLLNSKEDGKAVLETLLTAYRGSRDDPKRMRRVFQLLSTLEGFSKYGFATPNPEEASHIQQEILNLQNQSGQTTDKAERKRIKNGIETLEAKLQNLTGLKGIEETMTQRVVESACRKLDLPAEYQQKIIDNLEALLKSGVFEIVPSLAGKYDSKNESEVKQLLKVITEHIIEGDFRSWRYAHERSETQLSGLSDEQKEFWKNNLDPISIEIELAEGESGRRADELKAAQEIIRNAKEHILDSQPSFDFSKTRFDTLSAQIHEVTERIKTSSSEDEKKRLILEKRTLQSEATLIGGILEVERATPKSYTREKILTQARELREKILELNIPLAGLDIEQVEKIFTVGDIKNVTAYESDDPMTLLRVGVEPQETCQSWRNGGFNECLLSYVADSNKKVLNVADGEGKIVARSIIKLTNQRGENDFESKTQRKTLLVEKPYSLLPNSEVYHAFVRVLLTKAQGLDASVTFGKGFDESTLKLFEEEARSFGYAMNEGKLDVFIPHSLNKYEYSDTLGGKISRFDRYQSLDAVTFEKANV
;
A
#
# COMPACT_ATOMS: atom_id res chain seq x y z
N MET A 1 28.96 63.83 -84.88
CA MET A 1 29.93 62.88 -85.43
C MET A 1 30.16 61.81 -84.37
N ASP A 2 29.68 60.62 -84.74
CA ASP A 2 30.13 59.26 -84.37
C ASP A 2 29.95 58.81 -82.91
N HIS A 3 28.85 58.10 -82.58
CA HIS A 3 28.66 56.64 -82.64
C HIS A 3 29.59 55.85 -81.70
N PHE A 4 29.05 55.25 -80.62
CA PHE A 4 28.85 53.80 -80.53
C PHE A 4 28.08 53.36 -79.25
N GLU A 5 27.21 52.35 -79.47
CA GLU A 5 26.69 51.30 -78.57
C GLU A 5 25.57 51.53 -77.54
N GLN A 6 24.37 51.14 -77.98
CA GLN A 6 23.22 50.67 -77.21
C GLN A 6 23.50 49.32 -76.52
N LYS A 7 23.12 49.19 -75.26
CA LYS A 7 22.57 47.94 -74.69
C LYS A 7 21.30 48.26 -73.92
N GLN A 8 20.17 47.78 -74.43
CA GLN A 8 18.87 47.79 -73.77
C GLN A 8 18.88 46.80 -72.59
N SER A 9 18.45 47.25 -71.42
CA SER A 9 18.05 46.41 -70.29
C SER A 9 16.52 46.29 -70.32
N PRO A 10 15.93 45.10 -70.21
CA PRO A 10 14.48 44.95 -70.12
C PRO A 10 14.03 45.30 -68.69
N THR A 11 13.22 46.34 -68.54
CA THR A 11 12.36 46.49 -67.36
C THR A 11 11.30 45.39 -67.39
N GLN A 12 11.57 44.29 -66.71
CA GLN A 12 10.54 43.38 -66.24
C GLN A 12 9.89 44.02 -65.00
N GLU A 13 8.63 44.45 -65.15
CA GLU A 13 7.73 44.63 -64.01
C GLU A 13 7.59 43.27 -63.32
N THR A 14 8.30 43.06 -62.21
CA THR A 14 7.97 41.97 -61.30
C THR A 14 6.73 42.40 -60.53
N GLY A 15 5.58 41.88 -60.96
CA GLY A 15 4.38 41.85 -60.14
C GLY A 15 4.70 41.15 -58.83
N ILE A 16 4.84 41.94 -57.77
CA ILE A 16 4.94 41.44 -56.40
C ILE A 16 3.51 41.00 -56.04
N GLU A 17 3.22 39.72 -56.23
CA GLU A 17 2.05 39.09 -55.62
C GLU A 17 2.14 39.33 -54.11
N LYS A 18 1.03 39.79 -53.53
CA LYS A 18 0.98 40.12 -52.11
C LYS A 18 1.28 38.84 -51.29
N PRO A 19 2.01 38.92 -50.17
CA PRO A 19 2.34 37.77 -49.32
C PRO A 19 1.12 36.91 -48.95
N GLU A 20 -0.05 37.54 -48.82
CA GLU A 20 -1.32 36.88 -48.50
C GLU A 20 -1.82 35.90 -49.59
N GLU A 21 -1.51 36.13 -50.87
CA GLU A 21 -1.91 35.21 -51.96
C GLU A 21 -1.01 33.97 -52.02
N LEU A 22 0.28 34.13 -51.73
CA LEU A 22 1.25 33.03 -51.70
C LEU A 22 0.97 32.07 -50.53
N GLU A 23 0.63 32.63 -49.36
CA GLU A 23 0.25 31.86 -48.16
C GLU A 23 -1.07 31.11 -48.38
N ALA A 24 -2.06 31.77 -48.99
CA ALA A 24 -3.33 31.15 -49.34
C ALA A 24 -3.17 30.03 -50.40
N GLN A 25 -2.22 30.17 -51.32
CA GLN A 25 -1.93 29.16 -52.33
C GLN A 25 -1.19 27.95 -51.72
N GLN A 26 -0.26 28.18 -50.80
CA GLN A 26 0.43 27.11 -50.06
C GLN A 26 -0.54 26.33 -49.15
N GLU A 27 -1.45 27.01 -48.46
CA GLU A 27 -2.45 26.33 -47.62
C GLU A 27 -3.46 25.52 -48.46
N ARG A 28 -3.80 25.96 -49.68
CA ARG A 28 -4.64 25.18 -50.60
C ARG A 28 -3.95 23.92 -51.09
N LEU A 29 -2.65 23.99 -51.40
CA LEU A 29 -1.85 22.82 -51.80
C LEU A 29 -1.73 21.82 -50.64
N ARG A 30 -1.47 22.34 -49.43
CA ARG A 30 -1.43 21.56 -48.18
C ARG A 30 -2.72 20.80 -47.91
N GLN A 31 -3.87 21.48 -48.01
CA GLN A 31 -5.17 20.84 -47.79
C GLN A 31 -5.51 19.83 -48.89
N SER A 32 -5.04 20.04 -50.11
CA SER A 32 -5.21 19.08 -51.22
C SER A 32 -4.42 17.79 -50.97
N ALA A 33 -3.16 17.89 -50.57
CA ALA A 33 -2.31 16.72 -50.30
C ALA A 33 -2.84 15.88 -49.13
N ILE A 34 -3.28 16.53 -48.04
CA ILE A 34 -3.91 15.85 -46.90
C ILE A 34 -5.20 15.16 -47.31
N ARG A 35 -6.03 15.83 -48.13
CA ARG A 35 -7.30 15.26 -48.61
C ARG A 35 -7.07 14.03 -49.48
N ASP A 36 -6.10 14.06 -50.39
CA ASP A 36 -5.78 12.93 -51.27
C ASP A 36 -5.27 11.70 -50.49
N VAL A 37 -4.49 11.89 -49.42
CA VAL A 37 -4.04 10.80 -48.55
C VAL A 37 -5.20 10.20 -47.77
N VAL A 38 -6.09 11.05 -47.22
CA VAL A 38 -7.26 10.60 -46.44
C VAL A 38 -8.28 9.90 -47.34
N GLU A 39 -8.51 10.38 -48.55
CA GLU A 39 -9.45 9.77 -49.50
C GLU A 39 -8.94 8.43 -50.04
N ASN A 40 -7.65 8.31 -50.37
CA ASN A 40 -7.06 7.02 -50.77
C ASN A 40 -7.06 6.00 -49.64
N LYS A 41 -6.85 6.44 -48.39
CA LYS A 41 -7.00 5.59 -47.21
C LYS A 41 -8.44 5.10 -47.07
N ARG A 42 -9.42 6.02 -47.10
CA ARG A 42 -10.85 5.68 -47.01
C ARG A 42 -11.28 4.70 -48.12
N ALA A 43 -10.83 4.90 -49.35
CA ALA A 43 -11.13 4.00 -50.47
C ALA A 43 -10.55 2.60 -50.24
N THR A 44 -9.32 2.50 -49.71
CA THR A 44 -8.67 1.23 -49.40
C THR A 44 -9.37 0.52 -48.24
N ASP A 45 -9.68 1.26 -47.17
CA ASP A 45 -10.38 0.74 -46.00
C ASP A 45 -11.81 0.28 -46.33
N SER A 46 -12.57 1.05 -47.11
CA SER A 46 -13.92 0.67 -47.55
C SER A 46 -13.90 -0.53 -48.49
N ALA A 47 -12.90 -0.68 -49.37
CA ALA A 47 -12.80 -1.85 -50.22
C ALA A 47 -12.48 -3.12 -49.43
N ILE A 48 -11.58 -3.03 -48.43
CA ILE A 48 -11.26 -4.13 -47.52
C ILE A 48 -12.49 -4.47 -46.66
N GLU A 49 -13.14 -3.47 -46.07
CA GLU A 49 -14.33 -3.67 -45.26
C GLU A 49 -15.46 -4.28 -46.06
N SER A 50 -15.71 -3.83 -47.30
CA SER A 50 -16.72 -4.42 -48.18
C SER A 50 -16.44 -5.90 -48.49
N LYS A 51 -15.18 -6.26 -48.79
CA LYS A 51 -14.83 -7.66 -49.09
C LYS A 51 -14.86 -8.54 -47.82
N THR A 52 -14.36 -8.04 -46.69
CA THR A 52 -14.43 -8.74 -45.39
C THR A 52 -15.88 -8.94 -44.94
N LYS A 53 -16.76 -7.94 -45.16
CA LYS A 53 -18.18 -8.04 -44.83
C LYS A 53 -18.92 -9.02 -45.75
N SER A 54 -18.53 -9.13 -47.03
CA SER A 54 -19.02 -10.21 -47.89
C SER A 54 -18.61 -11.59 -47.35
N VAL A 55 -17.34 -11.78 -46.98
CA VAL A 55 -16.84 -13.04 -46.37
C VAL A 55 -17.54 -13.37 -45.05
N GLN A 56 -17.69 -12.38 -44.15
CA GLN A 56 -18.40 -12.54 -42.88
C GLN A 56 -19.91 -12.76 -43.07
N ASN A 57 -20.53 -12.18 -44.10
CA ASN A 57 -21.93 -12.44 -44.41
C ASN A 57 -22.12 -13.86 -44.97
N ILE A 58 -21.16 -14.38 -45.74
CA ILE A 58 -21.19 -15.77 -46.23
C ILE A 58 -21.08 -16.72 -45.05
N PHE A 59 -20.06 -16.58 -44.19
CA PHE A 59 -19.90 -17.42 -42.99
C PHE A 59 -21.04 -17.22 -41.97
N GLY A 60 -21.47 -15.98 -41.74
CA GLY A 60 -22.57 -15.67 -40.85
C GLY A 60 -23.93 -16.13 -41.38
N SER A 61 -24.11 -16.32 -42.69
CA SER A 61 -25.30 -16.94 -43.28
C SER A 61 -25.24 -18.48 -43.25
N LEU A 62 -24.03 -19.05 -43.19
CA LEU A 62 -23.79 -20.46 -42.89
C LEU A 62 -24.05 -20.78 -41.41
N GLU A 63 -23.71 -19.88 -40.48
CA GLU A 63 -23.87 -20.07 -39.03
C GLU A 63 -25.24 -19.63 -38.47
N ARG A 64 -25.84 -18.54 -38.95
CA ARG A 64 -27.14 -18.06 -38.42
C ARG A 64 -28.35 -18.90 -38.83
N ARG A 65 -28.16 -19.94 -39.64
CA ARG A 65 -29.22 -20.93 -39.92
C ARG A 65 -28.99 -22.26 -39.23
N THR A 66 -27.86 -22.49 -38.56
CA THR A 66 -27.64 -23.68 -37.70
C THR A 66 -28.27 -23.52 -36.31
N VAL A 67 -28.58 -22.29 -35.87
CA VAL A 67 -29.18 -22.01 -34.56
C VAL A 67 -30.30 -20.99 -34.71
N GLY A 68 -31.52 -21.46 -34.96
CA GLY A 68 -32.72 -20.62 -35.04
C GLY A 68 -33.99 -21.46 -35.26
N GLU A 69 -34.97 -21.24 -34.38
CA GLU A 69 -36.24 -21.95 -34.19
C GLU A 69 -36.99 -22.25 -35.51
N HIS A 70 -37.33 -23.53 -35.70
CA HIS A 70 -38.24 -23.97 -36.75
C HIS A 70 -39.69 -23.93 -36.24
N GLU A 71 -40.50 -23.04 -36.80
CA GLU A 71 -41.90 -23.37 -37.04
C GLU A 71 -41.93 -24.60 -37.96
N THR A 72 -42.64 -25.64 -37.52
CA THR A 72 -42.86 -26.89 -38.23
C THR A 72 -43.70 -26.67 -39.49
N ARG A 73 -43.09 -26.16 -40.55
CA ARG A 73 -43.53 -26.52 -41.90
C ARG A 73 -42.91 -27.87 -42.23
N GLU A 74 -43.71 -28.93 -42.13
CA GLU A 74 -43.41 -30.22 -42.75
C GLU A 74 -43.32 -30.03 -44.28
N THR A 75 -42.20 -29.53 -44.77
CA THR A 75 -41.83 -29.73 -46.17
C THR A 75 -41.42 -31.19 -46.30
N VAL A 76 -42.33 -31.99 -46.83
CA VAL A 76 -42.08 -33.38 -47.17
C VAL A 76 -40.99 -33.41 -48.25
N ILE A 77 -39.73 -33.52 -47.83
CA ILE A 77 -38.60 -33.75 -48.73
C ILE A 77 -38.71 -35.20 -49.19
N ASN A 78 -39.26 -35.40 -50.38
CA ASN A 78 -39.56 -36.73 -50.90
C ASN A 78 -38.29 -37.49 -51.35
N ASN A 79 -37.17 -36.81 -51.62
CA ASN A 79 -35.93 -37.50 -52.01
C ASN A 79 -34.62 -36.72 -51.73
N PRO A 80 -33.84 -37.07 -50.69
CA PRO A 80 -32.54 -36.43 -50.41
C PRO A 80 -31.47 -36.71 -51.48
N GLU A 81 -31.62 -37.78 -52.26
CA GLU A 81 -30.66 -38.14 -53.33
C GLU A 81 -30.69 -37.14 -54.50
N GLU A 82 -31.86 -36.57 -54.80
CA GLU A 82 -32.03 -35.59 -55.88
C GLU A 82 -31.39 -34.24 -55.54
N ILE A 83 -31.51 -33.82 -54.27
CA ILE A 83 -30.87 -32.61 -53.74
C ILE A 83 -29.34 -32.76 -53.79
N LEU A 84 -28.80 -33.90 -53.36
CA LEU A 84 -27.37 -34.18 -53.41
C LEU A 84 -26.80 -34.15 -54.84
N SER A 85 -27.54 -34.72 -55.80
CA SER A 85 -27.12 -34.70 -57.21
C SER A 85 -27.03 -33.28 -57.76
N LYS A 86 -28.04 -32.45 -57.48
CA LYS A 86 -28.10 -31.06 -57.94
C LYS A 86 -26.95 -30.21 -57.37
N VAL A 87 -26.64 -30.35 -56.08
CA VAL A 87 -25.54 -29.61 -55.45
C VAL A 87 -24.18 -30.02 -56.03
N LYS A 88 -23.99 -31.32 -56.33
CA LYS A 88 -22.77 -31.81 -56.99
C LYS A 88 -22.59 -31.19 -58.38
N ASP A 89 -23.67 -31.10 -59.16
CA ASP A 89 -23.62 -30.50 -60.50
C ASP A 89 -23.33 -28.98 -60.47
N ASP A 90 -23.85 -28.27 -59.47
CA ASP A 90 -23.60 -26.82 -59.34
C ASP A 90 -22.18 -26.51 -58.85
N LEU A 91 -21.60 -27.36 -58.00
CA LEU A 91 -20.19 -27.26 -57.61
C LEU A 91 -19.22 -27.58 -58.77
N ALA A 92 -19.62 -28.46 -59.69
CA ALA A 92 -18.78 -28.85 -60.83
C ALA A 92 -18.66 -27.77 -61.92
N LYS A 93 -19.58 -26.80 -61.98
CA LYS A 93 -19.59 -25.72 -63.00
C LYS A 93 -18.58 -24.59 -62.72
N ILE A 94 -17.78 -24.71 -61.66
CA ILE A 94 -16.91 -23.65 -61.16
C ILE A 94 -15.44 -23.97 -61.48
N GLU A 95 -14.95 -23.53 -62.64
CA GLU A 95 -13.56 -23.77 -63.06
C GLU A 95 -12.61 -22.59 -62.76
N ASN A 96 -13.10 -21.33 -62.67
CA ASN A 96 -12.29 -20.14 -62.32
C ASN A 96 -13.16 -19.03 -61.67
N PRO A 97 -13.66 -19.25 -60.45
CA PRO A 97 -14.68 -18.37 -59.89
C PRO A 97 -14.12 -17.07 -59.31
N THR A 98 -14.86 -15.97 -59.47
CA THR A 98 -14.64 -14.76 -58.68
C THR A 98 -15.14 -14.98 -57.25
N ILE A 99 -14.68 -14.17 -56.28
CA ILE A 99 -15.14 -14.26 -54.88
C ILE A 99 -16.67 -14.27 -54.80
N ASP A 100 -17.36 -13.46 -55.62
CA ASP A 100 -18.83 -13.40 -55.64
C ASP A 100 -19.50 -14.68 -56.19
N ASP A 101 -18.86 -15.38 -57.13
CA ASP A 101 -19.37 -16.66 -57.67
C ASP A 101 -19.26 -17.77 -56.62
N ILE A 102 -18.14 -17.83 -55.90
CA ILE A 102 -17.92 -18.80 -54.81
C ILE A 102 -18.91 -18.55 -53.67
N SER A 103 -19.11 -17.27 -53.33
CA SER A 103 -20.04 -16.82 -52.30
C SER A 103 -21.47 -17.30 -52.57
N ARG A 104 -21.93 -17.14 -53.82
CA ARG A 104 -23.29 -17.51 -54.21
C ARG A 104 -23.53 -19.01 -54.09
N VAL A 105 -22.58 -19.82 -54.56
CA VAL A 105 -22.67 -21.29 -54.54
C VAL A 105 -22.57 -21.84 -53.12
N LEU A 106 -21.72 -21.27 -52.27
CA LEU A 106 -21.61 -21.67 -50.86
C LEU A 106 -22.90 -21.39 -50.07
N ILE A 107 -23.64 -20.33 -50.41
CA ILE A 107 -24.91 -20.00 -49.76
C ILE A 107 -26.03 -20.96 -50.21
N THR A 108 -26.22 -21.19 -51.52
CA THR A 108 -27.27 -22.10 -52.01
C THR A 108 -27.05 -23.54 -51.56
N SER A 109 -25.82 -24.04 -51.66
CA SER A 109 -25.48 -25.40 -51.19
C SER A 109 -25.63 -25.57 -49.68
N GLY A 110 -25.50 -24.47 -48.90
CA GLY A 110 -25.71 -24.47 -47.45
C GLY A 110 -27.15 -24.71 -47.03
N LEU A 111 -28.10 -24.16 -47.77
CA LEU A 111 -29.53 -24.35 -47.50
C LEU A 111 -29.96 -25.78 -47.82
N GLU A 112 -29.50 -26.29 -48.97
CA GLU A 112 -29.81 -27.65 -49.42
C GLU A 112 -29.18 -28.73 -48.51
N THR A 113 -28.01 -28.48 -47.90
CA THR A 113 -27.43 -29.39 -46.89
C THR A 113 -28.23 -29.46 -45.58
N LYS A 114 -28.84 -28.36 -45.14
CA LYS A 114 -29.61 -28.33 -43.88
C LYS A 114 -30.92 -29.10 -43.99
N ASP A 115 -31.54 -29.06 -45.17
CA ASP A 115 -32.73 -29.85 -45.49
C ASP A 115 -32.44 -31.36 -45.39
N ILE A 116 -31.25 -31.79 -45.82
CA ILE A 116 -30.78 -33.17 -45.70
C ILE A 116 -30.47 -33.55 -44.24
N GLU A 117 -29.85 -32.67 -43.45
CA GLU A 117 -29.63 -32.90 -42.00
C GLU A 117 -30.94 -33.09 -41.24
N SER A 118 -31.94 -32.26 -41.57
CA SER A 118 -33.27 -32.35 -40.97
C SER A 118 -33.95 -33.68 -41.31
N TRP A 119 -33.82 -34.13 -42.56
CA TRP A 119 -34.30 -35.44 -42.98
C TRP A 119 -33.58 -36.58 -42.23
N LEU A 120 -32.25 -36.51 -42.09
CA LEU A 120 -31.47 -37.51 -41.33
C LEU A 120 -31.88 -37.57 -39.86
N ALA A 121 -32.17 -36.43 -39.22
CA ALA A 121 -32.63 -36.37 -37.85
C ALA A 121 -34.01 -37.02 -37.66
N VAL A 122 -34.96 -36.74 -38.56
CA VAL A 122 -36.29 -37.39 -38.57
C VAL A 122 -36.14 -38.89 -38.79
N ASN A 123 -35.37 -39.32 -39.79
CA ASN A 123 -35.15 -40.73 -40.08
C ASN A 123 -34.51 -41.47 -38.89
N LYS A 124 -33.60 -40.83 -38.15
CA LYS A 124 -32.99 -41.39 -36.93
C LYS A 124 -34.01 -41.55 -35.79
N SER A 125 -34.90 -40.59 -35.60
CA SER A 125 -35.99 -40.69 -34.62
C SER A 125 -36.99 -41.80 -34.97
N GLU A 126 -37.35 -41.92 -36.24
CA GLU A 126 -38.24 -42.98 -36.72
C GLU A 126 -37.59 -44.38 -36.57
N LEU A 127 -36.28 -44.51 -36.83
CA LEU A 127 -35.52 -45.73 -36.56
C LEU A 127 -35.54 -46.10 -35.07
N GLN A 128 -35.43 -45.13 -34.16
CA GLN A 128 -35.54 -45.38 -32.72
C GLN A 128 -36.95 -45.83 -32.30
N SER A 129 -37.99 -45.25 -32.89
CA SER A 129 -39.39 -45.67 -32.68
C SER A 129 -39.63 -47.10 -33.17
N LEU A 130 -39.15 -47.44 -34.38
CA LEU A 130 -39.24 -48.79 -34.94
C LEU A 130 -38.47 -49.81 -34.10
N SER A 131 -37.27 -49.45 -33.62
CA SER A 131 -36.48 -50.29 -32.71
C SER A 131 -37.20 -50.54 -31.38
N SER A 132 -37.86 -49.53 -30.83
CA SER A 132 -38.68 -49.66 -29.60
C SER A 132 -39.91 -50.53 -29.83
N GLY A 133 -40.58 -50.36 -30.98
CA GLY A 133 -41.70 -51.20 -31.41
C GLY A 133 -41.31 -52.67 -31.55
N ARG A 134 -40.15 -52.95 -32.16
CA ARG A 134 -39.57 -54.30 -32.24
C ARG A 134 -39.38 -54.92 -30.85
N LYS A 135 -38.77 -54.19 -29.92
CA LYS A 135 -38.53 -54.68 -28.55
C LYS A 135 -39.83 -55.03 -27.81
N ASN A 136 -40.89 -54.28 -28.05
CA ASN A 136 -42.21 -54.57 -27.49
C ASN A 136 -42.81 -55.85 -28.09
N LEU A 137 -42.64 -56.08 -29.40
CA LEU A 137 -43.05 -57.32 -30.06
C LEU A 137 -42.28 -58.53 -29.53
N GLU A 138 -40.96 -58.42 -29.36
CA GLU A 138 -40.11 -59.48 -28.78
C GLU A 138 -40.55 -59.82 -27.34
N THR A 139 -40.86 -58.80 -26.54
CA THR A 139 -41.39 -59.00 -25.18
C THR A 139 -42.72 -59.75 -25.22
N ARG A 140 -43.62 -59.36 -26.13
CA ARG A 140 -44.93 -60.01 -26.29
C ARG A 140 -44.82 -61.44 -26.79
N GLU A 141 -43.87 -61.71 -27.69
CA GLU A 141 -43.55 -63.06 -28.16
C GLU A 141 -43.06 -63.95 -27.02
N GLY A 142 -42.20 -63.40 -26.14
CA GLY A 142 -41.74 -64.08 -24.91
C GLY A 142 -42.89 -64.41 -23.95
N GLU A 143 -43.79 -63.47 -23.71
CA GLU A 143 -44.99 -63.68 -22.88
C GLU A 143 -45.89 -64.78 -23.44
N LEU A 144 -46.22 -64.71 -24.74
CA LEU A 144 -47.07 -65.69 -25.41
C LEU A 144 -46.42 -67.08 -25.43
N SER A 145 -45.09 -67.16 -25.55
CA SER A 145 -44.35 -68.42 -25.46
C SER A 145 -44.42 -69.03 -24.06
N ALA A 146 -44.32 -68.19 -23.02
CA ALA A 146 -44.46 -68.62 -21.64
C ALA A 146 -45.89 -69.08 -21.33
N GLU A 147 -46.91 -68.36 -21.82
CA GLU A 147 -48.32 -68.75 -21.73
C GLU A 147 -48.58 -70.09 -22.44
N LEU A 148 -48.03 -70.28 -23.64
CA LEU A 148 -48.13 -71.54 -24.38
C LEU A 148 -47.53 -72.70 -23.58
N THR A 149 -46.34 -72.51 -23.02
CA THR A 149 -45.64 -73.52 -22.20
C THR A 149 -46.43 -73.85 -20.94
N GLN A 150 -47.00 -72.85 -20.27
CA GLN A 150 -47.83 -73.06 -19.09
C GLN A 150 -49.11 -73.82 -19.44
N GLU A 151 -49.74 -73.52 -20.57
CA GLU A 151 -50.93 -74.24 -21.03
C GLU A 151 -50.58 -75.67 -21.50
N GLU A 152 -49.36 -75.90 -21.98
CA GLU A 152 -48.83 -77.22 -22.29
C GLU A 152 -48.68 -78.12 -21.05
N GLN A 153 -48.25 -77.54 -19.92
CA GLN A 153 -48.00 -78.26 -18.66
C GLN A 153 -49.26 -78.62 -17.86
N LYS A 154 -50.41 -77.98 -18.10
CA LYS A 154 -51.66 -78.29 -17.38
C LYS A 154 -52.19 -79.69 -17.71
N ASN A 155 -52.50 -80.46 -16.65
CA ASN A 155 -52.67 -81.93 -16.58
C ASN A 155 -53.53 -82.62 -17.68
N PHE A 156 -53.09 -83.84 -18.00
CA PHE A 156 -53.44 -84.69 -19.16
C PHE A 156 -54.94 -85.02 -19.38
N PHE A 157 -55.79 -84.95 -18.34
CA PHE A 157 -57.22 -85.29 -18.46
C PHE A 157 -58.11 -84.16 -19.01
N ALA A 158 -57.62 -82.92 -19.12
CA ALA A 158 -58.32 -81.80 -19.75
C ALA A 158 -57.97 -81.60 -21.25
N LYS A 159 -57.11 -82.47 -21.82
CA LYS A 159 -56.57 -82.36 -23.19
C LYS A 159 -57.64 -82.31 -24.28
N LEU A 160 -58.80 -82.93 -24.07
CA LEU A 160 -59.88 -82.99 -25.07
C LEU A 160 -60.67 -81.68 -25.20
N PHE A 161 -60.64 -80.79 -24.21
CA PHE A 161 -61.47 -79.57 -24.18
C PHE A 161 -60.69 -78.26 -24.32
N ARG A 162 -59.35 -78.29 -24.34
CA ARG A 162 -58.49 -77.08 -24.37
C ARG A 162 -57.73 -76.82 -25.67
N SER A 163 -58.05 -77.54 -26.75
CA SER A 163 -57.36 -77.33 -28.04
C SER A 163 -57.58 -75.94 -28.65
N LYS A 164 -58.66 -75.25 -28.26
CA LYS A 164 -59.02 -73.92 -28.79
C LYS A 164 -58.09 -72.82 -28.25
N GLU A 165 -57.76 -72.85 -26.96
CA GLU A 165 -56.90 -71.85 -26.31
C GLU A 165 -55.46 -71.95 -26.80
N ARG A 166 -54.91 -73.17 -26.90
CA ARG A 166 -53.56 -73.38 -27.47
C ARG A 166 -53.48 -72.91 -28.92
N LYS A 167 -54.50 -73.20 -29.74
CA LYS A 167 -54.55 -72.72 -31.13
C LYS A 167 -54.61 -71.19 -31.21
N ALA A 168 -55.31 -70.53 -30.29
CA ALA A 168 -55.37 -69.08 -30.22
C ALA A 168 -54.00 -68.48 -29.87
N ILE A 169 -53.30 -69.02 -28.85
CA ILE A 169 -51.96 -68.56 -28.45
C ILE A 169 -50.95 -68.77 -29.59
N ILE A 170 -50.95 -69.94 -30.23
CA ILE A 170 -50.07 -70.22 -31.39
C ILE A 170 -50.35 -69.26 -32.55
N SER A 171 -51.62 -68.94 -32.81
CA SER A 171 -51.99 -67.99 -33.86
C SER A 171 -51.47 -66.57 -33.56
N GLN A 172 -51.57 -66.12 -32.31
CA GLN A 172 -51.04 -64.83 -31.89
C GLN A 172 -49.51 -64.80 -31.93
N LEU A 173 -48.85 -65.90 -31.53
CA LEU A 173 -47.39 -66.01 -31.60
C LEU A 173 -46.89 -65.87 -33.04
N ARG A 174 -47.55 -66.54 -34.00
CA ARG A 174 -47.22 -66.38 -35.43
C ARG A 174 -47.44 -64.95 -35.91
N GLU A 175 -48.55 -64.32 -35.52
CA GLU A 175 -48.83 -62.94 -35.92
C GLU A 175 -47.78 -61.96 -35.37
N VAL A 176 -47.36 -62.13 -34.12
CA VAL A 176 -46.29 -61.31 -33.51
C VAL A 176 -44.96 -61.55 -34.24
N SER A 177 -44.60 -62.81 -34.51
CA SER A 177 -43.37 -63.16 -35.23
C SER A 177 -43.33 -62.57 -36.65
N ASP A 178 -44.44 -62.68 -37.40
CA ASP A 178 -44.57 -62.10 -38.74
C ASP A 178 -44.42 -60.56 -38.72
N ARG A 179 -44.99 -59.90 -37.71
CA ARG A 179 -44.85 -58.44 -37.51
C ARG A 179 -43.41 -58.05 -37.15
N THR A 180 -42.71 -58.85 -36.34
CA THR A 180 -41.30 -58.60 -36.00
C THR A 180 -40.43 -58.65 -37.25
N VAL A 181 -40.63 -59.64 -38.14
CA VAL A 181 -39.89 -59.74 -39.41
C VAL A 181 -40.15 -58.55 -40.34
N GLN A 182 -41.40 -58.07 -40.40
CA GLN A 182 -41.75 -56.88 -41.18
C GLN A 182 -41.03 -55.63 -40.65
N VAL A 183 -41.02 -55.43 -39.32
CA VAL A 183 -40.31 -54.30 -38.69
C VAL A 183 -38.81 -54.37 -38.96
N ASP A 184 -38.21 -55.56 -38.87
CA ASP A 184 -36.77 -55.76 -39.12
C ASP A 184 -36.37 -55.44 -40.57
N THR A 185 -37.22 -55.80 -41.53
CA THR A 185 -36.99 -55.48 -42.95
C THR A 185 -36.98 -53.98 -43.18
N VAL A 186 -37.99 -53.26 -42.66
CA VAL A 186 -38.11 -51.80 -42.79
C VAL A 186 -36.96 -51.08 -42.08
N LEU A 187 -36.54 -51.59 -40.92
CA LEU A 187 -35.43 -51.02 -40.15
C LEU A 187 -34.11 -51.16 -40.92
N GLY A 188 -33.85 -52.32 -41.53
CA GLY A 188 -32.66 -52.55 -42.35
C GLY A 188 -32.58 -51.65 -43.59
N GLU A 189 -33.69 -51.52 -44.34
CA GLU A 189 -33.75 -50.65 -45.53
C GLU A 189 -33.50 -49.18 -45.19
N ARG A 190 -34.14 -48.67 -44.14
CA ARG A 190 -34.00 -47.26 -43.72
C ARG A 190 -32.62 -46.95 -43.15
N GLN A 191 -32.01 -47.89 -42.43
CA GLN A 191 -30.66 -47.72 -41.90
C GLN A 191 -29.60 -47.68 -43.03
N SER A 192 -29.75 -48.53 -44.04
CA SER A 192 -28.88 -48.52 -45.23
C SER A 192 -28.99 -47.19 -45.99
N ARG A 193 -30.21 -46.72 -46.26
CA ARG A 193 -30.46 -45.45 -46.97
C ARG A 193 -29.96 -44.24 -46.20
N GLY A 194 -30.14 -44.21 -44.88
CA GLY A 194 -29.58 -43.17 -44.01
C GLY A 194 -28.06 -43.09 -44.09
N SER A 195 -27.39 -44.24 -44.05
CA SER A 195 -25.92 -44.32 -44.09
C SER A 195 -25.34 -43.84 -45.43
N GLN A 196 -25.99 -44.17 -46.56
CA GLN A 196 -25.56 -43.71 -47.89
C GLN A 196 -25.70 -42.18 -48.03
N THR A 197 -26.79 -41.62 -47.50
CA THR A 197 -27.06 -40.17 -47.54
C THR A 197 -26.06 -39.39 -46.69
N GLU A 198 -25.72 -39.92 -45.50
CA GLU A 198 -24.73 -39.32 -44.60
C GLU A 198 -23.33 -39.29 -45.22
N SER A 199 -22.91 -40.37 -45.88
CA SER A 199 -21.61 -40.45 -46.57
C SER A 199 -21.51 -39.44 -47.73
N ALA A 200 -22.55 -39.34 -48.57
CA ALA A 200 -22.59 -38.37 -49.66
C ALA A 200 -22.58 -36.91 -49.18
N MET A 201 -23.16 -36.64 -48.02
CA MET A 201 -23.15 -35.32 -47.41
C MET A 201 -21.75 -34.93 -46.89
N GLN A 202 -21.00 -35.86 -46.30
CA GLN A 202 -19.63 -35.61 -45.85
C GLN A 202 -18.67 -35.25 -47.00
N GLU A 203 -18.81 -35.92 -48.15
CA GLU A 203 -18.05 -35.59 -49.37
C GLU A 203 -18.31 -34.15 -49.83
N LEU A 204 -19.58 -33.71 -49.75
CA LEU A 204 -20.01 -32.39 -50.20
C LEU A 204 -19.51 -31.26 -49.29
N VAL A 205 -19.56 -31.48 -47.97
CA VAL A 205 -19.00 -30.55 -46.97
C VAL A 205 -17.50 -30.35 -47.20
N SER A 206 -16.77 -31.44 -47.48
CA SER A 206 -15.32 -31.39 -47.72
C SER A 206 -14.97 -30.53 -48.93
N ARG A 207 -15.71 -30.66 -50.04
CA ARG A 207 -15.47 -29.88 -51.27
C ARG A 207 -15.81 -28.39 -51.13
N ARG A 208 -16.77 -28.05 -50.27
CA ARG A 208 -17.10 -26.64 -49.95
C ARG A 208 -16.00 -25.96 -49.14
N GLN A 209 -15.36 -26.68 -48.22
CA GLN A 209 -14.22 -26.17 -47.44
C GLN A 209 -13.03 -25.82 -48.35
N GLU A 210 -12.76 -26.65 -49.37
CA GLU A 210 -11.68 -26.41 -50.33
C GLU A 210 -11.91 -25.14 -51.17
N LEU A 211 -13.13 -24.90 -51.65
CA LEU A 211 -13.48 -23.68 -52.40
C LEU A 211 -13.38 -22.40 -51.55
N ALA A 212 -13.77 -22.47 -50.27
CA ALA A 212 -13.65 -21.36 -49.35
C ALA A 212 -12.17 -20.97 -49.10
N LEU A 213 -11.26 -21.95 -49.06
CA LEU A 213 -9.83 -21.71 -48.89
C LEU A 213 -9.23 -20.91 -50.05
N ASN A 214 -9.47 -21.36 -51.28
CA ASN A 214 -8.89 -20.71 -52.47
C ASN A 214 -9.33 -19.24 -52.57
N SER A 215 -10.54 -18.93 -52.11
CA SER A 215 -11.07 -17.56 -52.03
C SER A 215 -10.28 -16.68 -51.04
N ALA A 216 -9.92 -17.25 -49.89
CA ALA A 216 -9.21 -16.53 -48.84
C ALA A 216 -7.77 -16.23 -49.24
N GLU A 217 -7.07 -17.18 -49.88
CA GLU A 217 -5.70 -16.97 -50.37
C GLU A 217 -5.63 -15.80 -51.38
N GLN A 218 -6.58 -15.74 -52.32
CA GLN A 218 -6.62 -14.66 -53.31
C GLN A 218 -6.92 -13.28 -52.70
N LEU A 219 -7.73 -13.23 -51.64
CA LEU A 219 -8.01 -12.00 -50.89
C LEU A 219 -6.75 -11.43 -50.21
N PHE A 220 -5.94 -12.28 -49.60
CA PHE A 220 -4.73 -11.83 -48.89
C PHE A 220 -3.65 -11.30 -49.83
N GLN A 221 -3.56 -11.87 -51.03
CA GLN A 221 -2.63 -11.42 -52.05
C GLN A 221 -2.97 -10.00 -52.56
N ASP A 222 -4.26 -9.71 -52.78
CA ASP A 222 -4.76 -8.37 -53.12
C ASP A 222 -4.42 -7.30 -52.06
N VAL A 223 -4.48 -7.67 -50.77
CA VAL A 223 -4.20 -6.75 -49.65
C VAL A 223 -2.72 -6.43 -49.56
N ALA A 224 -1.85 -7.41 -49.76
CA ALA A 224 -0.40 -7.23 -49.73
C ALA A 224 0.09 -6.26 -50.82
N GLU A 225 -0.43 -6.37 -52.05
CA GLU A 225 -0.06 -5.47 -53.15
C GLU A 225 -0.47 -4.01 -52.91
N ARG A 226 -1.64 -3.77 -52.30
CA ARG A 226 -2.13 -2.42 -52.01
C ARG A 226 -1.36 -1.74 -50.88
N HIS A 227 -0.95 -2.50 -49.87
CA HIS A 227 -0.09 -2.02 -48.79
C HIS A 227 1.25 -1.48 -49.33
N GLN A 228 1.88 -2.22 -50.25
CA GLN A 228 3.15 -1.83 -50.86
C GLN A 228 3.06 -0.49 -51.61
N ARG A 229 2.01 -0.28 -52.41
CA ARG A 229 1.79 0.97 -53.16
C ARG A 229 1.56 2.19 -52.26
N LEU A 230 0.93 2.00 -51.09
CA LEU A 230 0.69 3.09 -50.14
C LEU A 230 1.98 3.52 -49.43
N LYS A 231 2.83 2.55 -49.08
CA LYS A 231 4.14 2.79 -48.49
C LYS A 231 5.05 3.61 -49.42
N GLU A 232 5.07 3.27 -50.71
CA GLU A 232 5.86 3.97 -51.73
C GLU A 232 5.45 5.43 -51.93
N LYS A 233 4.16 5.77 -51.75
CA LYS A 233 3.68 7.16 -51.86
C LYS A 233 4.02 8.01 -50.64
N LEU A 234 3.95 7.45 -49.44
CA LEU A 234 4.12 8.21 -48.18
C LEU A 234 5.59 8.49 -47.83
N THR A 235 6.52 7.77 -48.44
CA THR A 235 7.95 8.00 -48.25
C THR A 235 8.57 8.87 -49.34
N SER A 236 7.75 9.47 -50.22
CA SER A 236 8.27 10.29 -51.32
C SER A 236 8.98 11.55 -50.81
N PRO A 237 10.10 11.96 -51.44
CA PRO A 237 10.86 13.14 -51.04
C PRO A 237 10.03 14.43 -51.01
N GLU A 238 9.07 14.56 -51.93
CA GLU A 238 8.23 15.74 -52.08
C GLU A 238 7.34 15.97 -50.84
N ILE A 239 6.69 14.92 -50.33
CA ILE A 239 5.84 14.98 -49.14
C ILE A 239 6.68 15.29 -47.88
N LYS A 240 7.90 14.74 -47.80
CA LYS A 240 8.83 14.99 -46.68
C LYS A 240 9.30 16.45 -46.65
N GLN A 241 9.56 17.03 -47.83
CA GLN A 241 10.00 18.41 -47.95
C GLN A 241 8.90 19.40 -47.51
N GLU A 242 7.65 19.15 -47.88
CA GLU A 242 6.50 20.00 -47.56
C GLU A 242 6.20 20.02 -46.04
N LEU A 243 6.28 18.87 -45.37
CA LEU A 243 6.12 18.75 -43.92
C LEU A 243 7.19 19.49 -43.09
N ASN A 244 8.43 19.52 -43.59
CA ASN A 244 9.52 20.24 -42.91
C ASN A 244 9.36 21.76 -43.02
N VAL A 245 8.84 22.27 -44.15
CA VAL A 245 8.54 23.69 -44.34
C VAL A 245 7.47 24.15 -43.34
N ASP A 246 6.43 23.35 -43.14
CA ASP A 246 5.37 23.62 -42.16
C ASP A 246 5.87 23.72 -40.72
N LEU A 247 6.80 22.84 -40.35
CA LEU A 247 7.31 22.75 -38.98
C LEU A 247 8.18 23.97 -38.62
N ILE A 248 8.93 24.48 -39.60
CA ILE A 248 9.66 25.75 -39.49
C ILE A 248 8.67 26.92 -39.33
N ALA A 249 7.63 26.96 -40.17
CA ALA A 249 6.68 28.06 -40.18
C ALA A 249 5.89 28.16 -38.85
N GLN A 250 5.47 27.04 -38.28
CA GLN A 250 4.61 27.03 -37.09
C GLN A 250 5.37 27.24 -35.77
N ARG A 251 6.66 26.88 -35.70
CA ARG A 251 7.40 26.88 -34.42
C ARG A 251 8.62 27.79 -34.39
N VAL A 252 9.30 27.98 -35.52
CA VAL A 252 10.57 28.71 -35.53
C VAL A 252 10.35 30.19 -35.85
N LEU A 253 9.52 30.50 -36.86
CA LEU A 253 9.23 31.88 -37.22
C LEU A 253 8.60 32.71 -36.07
N PRO A 254 7.59 32.22 -35.32
CA PRO A 254 6.99 33.02 -34.24
C PRO A 254 7.96 33.36 -33.12
N GLU A 255 8.90 32.47 -32.80
CA GLU A 255 9.91 32.72 -31.77
C GLU A 255 11.05 33.61 -32.27
N LEU A 256 11.41 33.54 -33.56
CA LEU A 256 12.36 34.50 -34.15
C LEU A 256 11.76 35.91 -34.16
N ASP A 257 10.49 36.07 -34.53
CA ASP A 257 9.81 37.36 -34.51
C ASP A 257 9.62 37.89 -33.09
N LYS A 258 9.35 37.00 -32.12
CA LYS A 258 9.35 37.37 -30.70
C LYS A 258 10.72 37.88 -30.25
N LEU A 259 11.81 37.19 -30.58
CA LEU A 259 13.17 37.64 -30.20
C LEU A 259 13.57 38.95 -30.91
N ARG A 260 13.12 39.17 -32.15
CA ARG A 260 13.29 40.45 -32.86
C ARG A 260 12.54 41.59 -32.18
N THR A 261 11.26 41.39 -31.86
CA THR A 261 10.44 42.40 -31.17
C THR A 261 10.93 42.70 -29.76
N GLU A 262 11.53 41.74 -29.08
CA GLU A 262 12.21 41.93 -27.79
C GLU A 262 13.57 42.66 -27.92
N GLY A 263 14.05 42.95 -29.13
CA GLY A 263 15.34 43.59 -29.40
C GLY A 263 16.55 42.71 -29.05
N LYS A 264 16.33 41.41 -28.86
CA LYS A 264 17.38 40.46 -28.45
C LYS A 264 18.23 39.99 -29.62
N ILE A 265 17.68 40.03 -30.83
CA ILE A 265 18.38 39.71 -32.08
C ILE A 265 18.04 40.76 -33.13
N THR A 266 18.97 41.00 -34.05
CA THR A 266 18.72 41.89 -35.20
C THR A 266 17.92 41.18 -36.28
N ASP A 267 17.36 41.94 -37.22
CA ASP A 267 16.72 41.40 -38.41
C ASP A 267 17.72 40.55 -39.23
N GLU A 268 18.97 41.01 -39.30
CA GLU A 268 20.07 40.31 -39.97
C GLU A 268 20.42 38.98 -39.26
N ASP A 269 20.44 38.94 -37.92
CA ASP A 269 20.66 37.71 -37.15
C ASP A 269 19.54 36.68 -37.37
N ALA A 270 18.28 37.14 -37.44
CA ALA A 270 17.12 36.29 -37.66
C ALA A 270 17.11 35.72 -39.08
N GLU A 271 17.42 36.54 -40.09
CA GLU A 271 17.55 36.10 -41.48
C GLU A 271 18.72 35.13 -41.68
N GLU A 272 19.89 35.40 -41.08
CA GLU A 272 21.05 34.50 -41.15
C GLU A 272 20.74 33.16 -40.48
N TYR A 273 20.12 33.16 -39.29
CA TYR A 273 19.73 31.94 -38.60
C TYR A 273 18.69 31.12 -39.39
N PHE A 274 17.70 31.78 -39.97
CA PHE A 274 16.67 31.13 -40.80
C PHE A 274 17.27 30.53 -42.08
N GLY A 275 18.21 31.23 -42.72
CA GLY A 275 18.97 30.74 -43.86
C GLY A 275 19.80 29.50 -43.52
N LEU A 276 20.49 29.51 -42.38
CA LEU A 276 21.25 28.36 -41.88
C LEU A 276 20.35 27.16 -41.57
N LEU A 277 19.16 27.39 -41.01
CA LEU A 277 18.19 26.33 -40.68
C LEU A 277 17.58 25.70 -41.94
N LYS A 278 17.22 26.51 -42.94
CA LYS A 278 16.75 26.02 -44.25
C LYS A 278 17.83 25.20 -44.96
N ALA A 279 19.08 25.66 -44.95
CA ALA A 279 20.20 24.91 -45.52
C ALA A 279 20.48 23.59 -44.77
N GLN A 280 20.31 23.58 -43.44
CA GLN A 280 20.42 22.36 -42.62
C GLN A 280 19.30 21.35 -42.89
N LEU A 281 18.07 21.83 -43.13
CA LEU A 281 16.91 20.96 -43.40
C LEU A 281 16.86 20.44 -44.83
N ALA A 282 17.43 21.18 -45.81
CA ALA A 282 17.55 20.72 -47.18
C ALA A 282 18.62 19.62 -47.37
N GLU A 283 19.68 19.63 -46.57
CA GLU A 283 20.83 18.72 -46.74
C GLU A 283 20.98 17.65 -45.64
N GLY A 284 20.16 17.73 -44.59
CA GLY A 284 20.19 16.83 -43.43
C GLY A 284 21.22 17.24 -42.37
N ASN A 285 20.88 17.02 -41.10
CA ASN A 285 21.62 17.57 -39.95
C ASN A 285 22.83 16.72 -39.47
N GLN A 286 23.15 15.63 -40.15
CA GLN A 286 24.24 14.73 -39.80
C GLN A 286 25.10 14.42 -41.01
N SER A 287 26.42 14.58 -40.86
CA SER A 287 27.38 14.01 -41.79
C SER A 287 27.56 12.54 -41.48
N ASP A 288 27.34 11.66 -42.44
CA ASP A 288 27.72 10.25 -42.33
C ASP A 288 29.25 10.12 -42.34
N TRP A 289 29.79 9.07 -41.73
CA TRP A 289 31.22 8.75 -41.80
C TRP A 289 31.71 8.57 -43.23
N ASN A 290 30.81 8.20 -44.16
CA ASN A 290 31.08 8.06 -45.58
C ASN A 290 30.86 9.34 -46.41
N ASP A 291 30.42 10.44 -45.80
CA ASP A 291 30.18 11.68 -46.54
C ASP A 291 31.49 12.32 -47.04
N PRO A 292 31.49 12.95 -48.23
CA PRO A 292 32.62 13.71 -48.76
C PRO A 292 33.10 14.77 -47.78
N ILE A 293 34.42 15.01 -47.77
CA ILE A 293 35.07 15.95 -46.84
C ILE A 293 34.45 17.35 -46.95
N GLU A 294 34.16 17.81 -48.18
CA GLU A 294 33.55 19.11 -48.45
C GLU A 294 32.16 19.26 -47.77
N LYS A 295 31.37 18.18 -47.71
CA LYS A 295 30.07 18.17 -47.03
C LYS A 295 30.24 18.20 -45.50
N LYS A 296 31.24 17.49 -44.98
CA LYS A 296 31.57 17.51 -43.54
C LYS A 296 32.05 18.89 -43.10
N GLU A 297 32.95 19.50 -43.86
CA GLU A 297 33.46 20.85 -43.60
C GLU A 297 32.34 21.89 -43.72
N ALA A 298 31.43 21.75 -44.70
CA ALA A 298 30.28 22.65 -44.82
C ALA A 298 29.29 22.53 -43.65
N VAL A 299 29.06 21.32 -43.11
CA VAL A 299 28.20 21.10 -41.94
C VAL A 299 28.86 21.61 -40.65
N GLU A 300 30.17 21.40 -40.48
CA GLU A 300 30.92 21.92 -39.33
C GLU A 300 31.04 23.45 -39.36
N ALA A 301 31.32 24.04 -40.53
CA ALA A 301 31.37 25.49 -40.71
C ALA A 301 30.01 26.13 -40.36
N ARG A 302 28.90 25.53 -40.78
CA ARG A 302 27.55 25.99 -40.42
C ARG A 302 27.27 25.85 -38.93
N LYS A 303 27.60 24.70 -38.31
CA LYS A 303 27.47 24.54 -36.84
C LYS A 303 28.29 25.55 -36.06
N LYS A 304 29.51 25.81 -36.52
CA LYS A 304 30.38 26.83 -35.92
C LYS A 304 29.76 28.22 -36.06
N ARG A 305 29.23 28.55 -37.24
CA ARG A 305 28.56 29.83 -37.51
C ARG A 305 27.28 30.00 -36.68
N THR A 306 26.44 28.98 -36.55
CA THR A 306 25.26 28.98 -35.67
C THR A 306 25.63 29.12 -34.19
N ASN A 307 26.79 28.61 -33.78
CA ASN A 307 27.32 28.75 -32.43
C ASN A 307 27.92 30.13 -32.12
N GLU A 308 28.32 30.86 -33.17
CA GLU A 308 28.84 32.23 -33.09
C GLU A 308 27.71 33.27 -33.06
N LEU A 309 26.49 32.90 -33.51
CA LEU A 309 25.29 33.72 -33.38
C LEU A 309 24.81 33.82 -31.91
N ASN A 310 24.12 34.91 -31.59
CA ASN A 310 23.64 35.34 -30.27
C ASN A 310 23.16 34.19 -29.34
N TYR A 311 23.47 34.29 -28.03
CA TYR A 311 23.13 33.31 -26.99
C TYR A 311 21.65 32.91 -26.98
N ASP A 312 20.74 33.83 -27.28
CA ASP A 312 19.29 33.55 -27.32
C ASP A 312 18.86 32.69 -28.52
N LEU A 313 19.53 32.82 -29.67
CA LEU A 313 19.35 31.92 -30.82
C LEU A 313 19.88 30.53 -30.53
N ARG A 314 20.95 30.44 -29.72
CA ARG A 314 21.48 29.17 -29.22
C ARG A 314 20.47 28.48 -28.32
N ASN A 315 19.82 29.22 -27.42
CA ASN A 315 18.74 28.71 -26.58
C ASN A 315 17.48 28.37 -27.39
N LEU A 316 17.16 29.10 -28.46
CA LEU A 316 16.10 28.72 -29.39
C LEU A 316 16.46 27.40 -30.11
N SER A 317 17.70 27.26 -30.58
CA SER A 317 18.23 26.03 -31.17
C SER A 317 18.13 24.87 -30.18
N TYR A 318 18.57 25.05 -28.93
CA TYR A 318 18.45 24.04 -27.86
C TYR A 318 17.01 23.68 -27.48
N ARG A 319 16.07 24.64 -27.53
CA ARG A 319 14.63 24.41 -27.27
C ARG A 319 13.96 23.67 -28.42
N VAL A 320 14.32 24.00 -29.66
CA VAL A 320 13.81 23.33 -30.87
C VAL A 320 14.50 21.96 -31.08
N SER A 321 15.75 21.80 -30.65
CA SER A 321 16.59 20.60 -30.85
C SER A 321 16.74 19.75 -29.58
N GLY A 322 15.82 19.84 -28.61
CA GLY A 322 15.90 19.25 -27.26
C GLY A 322 16.67 17.93 -27.15
N LYS A 323 17.50 17.81 -26.10
CA LYS A 323 18.41 16.68 -25.80
C LYS A 323 17.80 15.32 -26.16
N GLY A 324 18.07 14.82 -27.36
CA GLY A 324 17.70 13.46 -27.76
C GLY A 324 17.22 13.26 -29.20
N ASN A 325 16.87 14.29 -29.96
CA ASN A 325 16.34 14.07 -31.31
C ASN A 325 17.44 13.63 -32.30
N ALA A 326 17.52 12.32 -32.58
CA ALA A 326 17.96 11.86 -33.90
C ALA A 326 17.11 12.58 -34.98
N PRO A 327 17.66 12.88 -36.17
CA PRO A 327 16.94 13.65 -37.18
C PRO A 327 15.59 13.00 -37.49
N ALA A 328 14.57 13.85 -37.71
CA ALA A 328 13.16 13.48 -37.86
C ALA A 328 12.91 12.29 -38.80
N ASP A 329 13.79 12.06 -39.80
CA ASP A 329 13.64 11.02 -40.82
C ASP A 329 13.56 9.57 -40.28
N LYS A 330 14.43 9.17 -39.33
CA LYS A 330 14.45 7.76 -38.87
C LYS A 330 13.29 7.42 -37.94
N ASN A 331 12.75 8.40 -37.22
CA ASN A 331 11.64 8.20 -36.30
C ASN A 331 10.29 8.36 -37.02
N TYR A 332 10.18 9.23 -38.02
CA TYR A 332 8.99 9.30 -38.88
C TYR A 332 8.78 8.01 -39.67
N ASP A 333 9.81 7.47 -40.31
CA ASP A 333 9.70 6.24 -41.10
C ASP A 333 9.33 5.03 -40.21
N LYS A 334 9.83 4.99 -38.96
CA LYS A 334 9.49 3.94 -37.97
C LYS A 334 8.07 4.07 -37.40
N ILE A 335 7.60 5.29 -37.15
CA ILE A 335 6.25 5.55 -36.65
C ILE A 335 5.23 5.24 -37.75
N PHE A 336 5.50 5.62 -39.00
CA PHE A 336 4.65 5.25 -40.14
C PHE A 336 4.66 3.75 -40.40
N ASP A 337 5.81 3.09 -40.38
CA ASP A 337 5.86 1.62 -40.50
C ASP A 337 5.10 0.94 -39.36
N PHE A 338 5.16 1.48 -38.13
CA PHE A 338 4.43 0.95 -36.98
C PHE A 338 2.91 1.15 -37.11
N LEU A 339 2.47 2.32 -37.59
CA LEU A 339 1.06 2.62 -37.82
C LEU A 339 0.47 1.78 -38.96
N ILE A 340 1.20 1.64 -40.08
CA ILE A 340 0.76 0.82 -41.20
C ILE A 340 0.70 -0.66 -40.78
N ARG A 341 1.67 -1.19 -40.02
CA ARG A 341 1.66 -2.57 -39.49
C ARG A 341 0.52 -2.83 -38.50
N GLY A 342 0.20 -1.87 -37.64
CA GLY A 342 -0.93 -1.98 -36.71
C GLY A 342 -2.29 -2.01 -37.42
N MET A 343 -2.44 -1.24 -38.49
CA MET A 343 -3.68 -1.18 -39.29
C MET A 343 -3.93 -2.46 -40.11
N THR A 344 -2.91 -3.14 -40.62
CA THR A 344 -3.05 -4.41 -41.35
C THR A 344 -3.14 -5.62 -40.42
N LYS A 345 -2.43 -5.63 -39.29
CA LYS A 345 -2.43 -6.76 -38.34
C LYS A 345 -3.81 -7.08 -37.78
N GLY A 346 -4.54 -6.08 -37.30
CA GLY A 346 -5.87 -6.29 -36.71
C GLY A 346 -6.91 -6.84 -37.70
N LYS A 347 -6.88 -6.40 -38.97
CA LYS A 347 -7.80 -6.91 -40.00
C LYS A 347 -7.41 -8.29 -40.53
N VAL A 348 -6.11 -8.60 -40.61
CA VAL A 348 -5.61 -9.94 -40.99
C VAL A 348 -5.87 -10.95 -39.86
N GLU A 349 -5.71 -10.56 -38.60
CA GLU A 349 -6.05 -11.38 -37.43
C GLU A 349 -7.56 -11.60 -37.30
N GLN A 350 -8.41 -10.60 -37.63
CA GLN A 350 -9.87 -10.79 -37.71
C GLN A 350 -10.31 -11.76 -38.81
N VAL A 351 -9.66 -11.76 -39.99
CA VAL A 351 -9.93 -12.76 -41.03
C VAL A 351 -9.45 -14.14 -40.58
N ARG A 352 -8.30 -14.22 -39.87
CA ARG A 352 -7.77 -15.47 -39.30
C ARG A 352 -8.67 -16.03 -38.19
N GLU A 353 -9.21 -15.20 -37.31
CA GLU A 353 -10.17 -15.58 -36.25
C GLU A 353 -11.54 -15.96 -36.82
N ALA A 354 -12.05 -15.22 -37.81
CA ALA A 354 -13.31 -15.57 -38.49
C ALA A 354 -13.24 -16.93 -39.22
N LEU A 355 -12.03 -17.39 -39.55
CA LEU A 355 -11.73 -18.69 -40.14
C LEU A 355 -11.28 -19.73 -39.09
N GLY A 356 -11.03 -19.31 -37.85
CA GLY A 356 -10.30 -20.05 -36.82
C GLY A 356 -11.21 -20.75 -35.81
N GLY A 357 -11.60 -21.97 -36.13
CA GLY A 357 -12.33 -22.88 -35.23
C GLY A 357 -12.97 -24.06 -35.96
N SER A 358 -13.27 -23.89 -37.25
CA SER A 358 -13.92 -24.89 -38.11
C SER A 358 -13.03 -25.41 -39.25
N LEU A 359 -11.83 -24.85 -39.42
CA LEU A 359 -10.88 -25.28 -40.46
C LEU A 359 -9.90 -26.35 -39.97
N PRO A 360 -9.60 -27.37 -40.81
CA PRO A 360 -8.58 -28.39 -40.53
C PRO A 360 -7.20 -27.80 -40.17
N PRO A 361 -6.42 -28.43 -39.27
CA PRO A 361 -5.15 -27.90 -38.76
C PRO A 361 -4.13 -27.52 -39.84
N GLU A 362 -4.05 -28.30 -40.91
CA GLU A 362 -3.12 -28.08 -42.04
C GLU A 362 -3.42 -26.76 -42.77
N LEU A 363 -4.69 -26.32 -42.77
CA LEU A 363 -5.14 -25.08 -43.39
C LEU A 363 -4.88 -23.87 -42.50
N GLN A 364 -5.01 -24.05 -41.18
CA GLN A 364 -4.62 -23.03 -40.21
C GLN A 364 -3.12 -22.73 -40.28
N GLU A 365 -2.30 -23.76 -40.51
CA GLU A 365 -0.84 -23.61 -40.68
C GLU A 365 -0.49 -22.82 -41.95
N ARG A 366 -1.17 -23.08 -43.07
CA ARG A 366 -0.93 -22.39 -44.36
C ARG A 366 -1.29 -20.90 -44.28
N ILE A 367 -2.42 -20.56 -43.66
CA ILE A 367 -2.84 -19.18 -43.40
C ILE A 367 -1.88 -18.50 -42.42
N GLY A 368 -1.40 -19.23 -41.40
CA GLY A 368 -0.38 -18.74 -40.46
C GLY A 368 0.90 -18.28 -41.14
N LYS A 369 1.42 -19.06 -42.09
CA LYS A 369 2.65 -18.72 -42.84
C LYS A 369 2.50 -17.46 -43.73
N ILE A 370 1.36 -17.29 -44.39
CA ILE A 370 1.07 -16.09 -45.20
C ILE A 370 0.95 -14.85 -44.30
N THR A 371 0.31 -15.03 -43.14
CA THR A 371 0.11 -13.99 -42.11
C THR A 371 1.45 -13.52 -41.53
N GLU A 372 2.37 -14.44 -41.23
CA GLU A 372 3.71 -14.12 -40.75
C GLU A 372 4.54 -13.33 -41.77
N GLY A 373 4.43 -13.65 -43.07
CA GLY A 373 5.13 -12.94 -44.14
C GLY A 373 4.67 -11.49 -44.35
N ILE A 374 3.42 -11.17 -44.00
CA ILE A 374 2.85 -9.81 -44.09
C ILE A 374 3.13 -9.00 -42.81
N ILE A 375 3.18 -9.66 -41.65
CA ILE A 375 3.26 -8.99 -40.33
C ILE A 375 4.70 -8.82 -39.83
N TYR A 376 5.63 -9.72 -40.17
CA TYR A 376 7.00 -9.72 -39.65
C TYR A 376 8.07 -9.99 -40.72
N PRO A 377 8.53 -8.98 -41.48
CA PRO A 377 9.80 -9.10 -42.17
C PRO A 377 10.95 -8.94 -41.15
N TYR A 378 11.98 -9.79 -41.30
CA TYR A 378 13.12 -10.01 -40.41
C TYR A 378 13.68 -8.80 -39.64
N SER A 379 14.04 -9.08 -38.39
CA SER A 379 14.64 -8.21 -37.36
C SER A 379 16.02 -7.67 -37.72
N ASP A 380 16.26 -6.37 -37.47
CA ASP A 380 17.61 -5.85 -37.21
C ASP A 380 17.65 -4.69 -36.20
N TYR A 381 18.80 -4.55 -35.55
CA TYR A 381 19.05 -4.13 -34.17
C TYR A 381 18.90 -2.64 -33.75
N ARG A 382 18.65 -2.48 -32.42
CA ARG A 382 18.97 -1.36 -31.49
C ARG A 382 18.22 -0.02 -31.64
N THR A 383 17.36 0.29 -30.68
CA THR A 383 16.98 1.68 -30.33
C THR A 383 16.85 1.79 -28.79
N PRO A 384 17.55 2.73 -28.11
CA PRO A 384 17.48 2.92 -26.66
C PRO A 384 16.13 3.37 -26.11
N ARG A 385 15.97 3.17 -24.79
CA ARG A 385 14.72 3.13 -24.00
C ARG A 385 13.94 4.45 -23.82
N SER A 386 14.42 5.60 -24.31
CA SER A 386 13.84 6.93 -24.00
C SER A 386 12.83 7.48 -25.01
N GLU A 387 12.60 6.80 -26.14
CA GLU A 387 11.78 7.35 -27.26
C GLU A 387 10.50 6.56 -27.54
N ARG A 388 9.70 6.22 -26.52
CA ARG A 388 8.41 5.53 -26.73
C ARG A 388 7.26 6.08 -25.88
N LYS A 389 6.66 7.17 -26.34
CA LYS A 389 5.30 7.71 -26.03
C LYS A 389 5.00 8.71 -27.16
N ASP A 390 3.86 8.81 -27.85
CA ASP A 390 2.47 8.35 -27.72
C ASP A 390 1.87 8.25 -29.14
N VAL A 391 0.85 7.42 -29.41
CA VAL A 391 -0.15 7.69 -30.45
C VAL A 391 -1.55 7.23 -30.01
N LEU A 392 -2.50 8.17 -30.12
CA LEU A 392 -3.94 8.15 -29.80
C LEU A 392 -4.80 7.65 -31.00
N ASP A 393 -6.10 7.34 -30.82
CA ASP A 393 -7.24 8.21 -31.15
C ASP A 393 -8.55 7.67 -30.51
N LEU A 394 -9.44 8.41 -29.81
CA LEU A 394 -9.87 9.83 -29.72
C LEU A 394 -11.33 10.09 -30.14
N SER A 395 -12.13 9.11 -30.53
CA SER A 395 -13.45 9.53 -31.04
C SER A 395 -14.50 10.01 -30.00
N LYS A 396 -14.34 9.89 -28.67
CA LYS A 396 -15.52 10.08 -27.76
C LYS A 396 -15.39 10.70 -26.34
N ILE A 397 -14.28 11.27 -25.86
CA ILE A 397 -14.24 11.87 -24.49
C ILE A 397 -13.40 13.17 -24.46
N PRO A 398 -13.81 14.23 -23.73
CA PRO A 398 -13.06 15.49 -23.62
C PRO A 398 -11.60 15.28 -23.15
N ILE A 399 -10.68 15.92 -23.87
CA ILE A 399 -9.21 15.69 -23.87
C ILE A 399 -8.48 16.17 -22.60
N GLU A 400 -9.13 16.98 -21.76
CA GLU A 400 -8.47 17.70 -20.68
C GLU A 400 -8.24 16.83 -19.43
N ASP A 401 -9.11 15.88 -19.14
CA ASP A 401 -9.01 15.02 -17.95
C ASP A 401 -8.11 13.78 -18.14
N PHE A 402 -7.87 13.35 -19.39
CA PHE A 402 -7.11 12.13 -19.69
C PHE A 402 -5.59 12.33 -19.71
N LYS A 403 -5.14 13.58 -19.87
CA LYS A 403 -3.70 13.94 -19.92
C LYS A 403 -3.03 13.79 -18.56
N GLY A 404 -3.79 13.85 -17.46
CA GLY A 404 -3.30 13.78 -16.09
C GLY A 404 -3.08 12.37 -15.53
N LEU A 405 -3.68 11.35 -16.14
CA LEU A 405 -3.64 9.96 -15.62
C LEU A 405 -2.32 9.27 -15.94
N ASP A 406 -1.83 8.39 -15.07
CA ASP A 406 -0.59 7.66 -15.33
C ASP A 406 -0.78 6.46 -16.32
N GLY A 407 0.31 5.79 -16.71
CA GLY A 407 0.24 4.70 -17.70
C GLY A 407 -0.57 3.47 -17.24
N LEU A 408 -0.74 3.28 -15.94
CA LEU A 408 -1.44 2.14 -15.34
C LEU A 408 -2.92 2.45 -15.15
N GLU A 409 -3.27 3.67 -14.74
CA GLU A 409 -4.65 4.16 -14.70
C GLU A 409 -5.28 4.16 -16.09
N ARG A 410 -4.51 4.57 -17.11
CA ARG A 410 -4.92 4.45 -18.51
C ARG A 410 -5.12 2.99 -18.92
N TRP A 411 -4.26 2.07 -18.50
CA TRP A 411 -4.42 0.61 -18.76
C TRP A 411 -5.68 0.05 -18.09
N LYS A 412 -5.99 0.41 -16.84
CA LYS A 412 -7.22 -0.01 -16.14
C LYS A 412 -8.49 0.47 -16.86
N ILE A 413 -8.48 1.71 -17.35
CA ILE A 413 -9.59 2.27 -18.12
C ILE A 413 -9.72 1.58 -19.49
N VAL A 414 -8.61 1.29 -20.16
CA VAL A 414 -8.58 0.55 -21.43
C VAL A 414 -9.04 -0.90 -21.24
N LYS A 415 -8.60 -1.59 -20.18
CA LYS A 415 -9.02 -2.94 -19.82
C LYS A 415 -10.52 -2.98 -19.52
N LYS A 416 -11.02 -2.10 -18.66
CA LYS A 416 -12.45 -2.01 -18.32
C LYS A 416 -13.32 -1.67 -19.54
N PHE A 417 -12.84 -0.76 -20.40
CA PHE A 417 -13.51 -0.42 -21.65
C PHE A 417 -13.53 -1.61 -22.62
N ALA A 418 -12.42 -2.32 -22.79
CA ALA A 418 -12.31 -3.46 -23.70
C ALA A 418 -13.02 -4.73 -23.21
N GLU A 419 -13.02 -5.00 -21.90
CA GLU A 419 -13.84 -6.02 -21.25
C GLU A 419 -15.33 -5.71 -21.43
N SER A 420 -15.72 -4.44 -21.30
CA SER A 420 -17.11 -4.02 -21.51
C SER A 420 -17.54 -3.98 -22.98
N SER A 421 -16.58 -3.83 -23.91
CA SER A 421 -16.86 -3.72 -25.34
C SER A 421 -16.77 -5.07 -26.06
N GLY A 422 -16.19 -6.10 -25.44
CA GLY A 422 -16.02 -7.44 -26.03
C GLY A 422 -15.10 -7.48 -27.25
N VAL A 423 -14.28 -6.44 -27.47
CA VAL A 423 -13.49 -6.20 -28.69
C VAL A 423 -12.17 -6.99 -28.71
N ILE A 424 -11.68 -7.41 -27.53
CA ILE A 424 -10.45 -8.19 -27.37
C ILE A 424 -10.78 -9.35 -26.40
N PRO A 425 -10.48 -10.61 -26.74
CA PRO A 425 -10.73 -11.75 -25.87
C PRO A 425 -10.01 -11.61 -24.52
N ARG A 426 -10.69 -11.97 -23.43
CA ARG A 426 -10.18 -11.88 -22.05
C ARG A 426 -8.82 -12.58 -21.90
N GLU A 427 -8.63 -13.69 -22.58
CA GLU A 427 -7.39 -14.48 -22.56
C GLU A 427 -6.19 -13.70 -23.11
N THR A 428 -6.42 -12.78 -24.05
CA THR A 428 -5.37 -11.92 -24.61
C THR A 428 -4.93 -10.85 -23.60
N PHE A 429 -5.87 -10.32 -22.81
CA PHE A 429 -5.56 -9.40 -21.71
C PHE A 429 -4.78 -10.10 -20.60
N GLU A 430 -5.19 -11.31 -20.22
CA GLU A 430 -4.50 -12.10 -19.21
C GLU A 430 -3.05 -12.42 -19.63
N GLN A 431 -2.79 -12.66 -20.92
CA GLN A 431 -1.42 -12.85 -21.42
C GLN A 431 -0.58 -11.56 -21.42
N VAL A 432 -1.16 -10.42 -21.80
CA VAL A 432 -0.48 -9.12 -21.76
C VAL A 432 -0.19 -8.71 -20.32
N GLU A 433 -1.15 -8.90 -19.42
CA GLU A 433 -1.03 -8.63 -17.99
C GLU A 433 0.06 -9.51 -17.36
N LYS A 434 0.13 -10.81 -17.71
CA LYS A 434 1.24 -11.70 -17.34
C LYS A 434 2.61 -11.18 -17.77
N VAL A 435 2.72 -10.67 -18.99
CA VAL A 435 3.99 -10.09 -19.51
C VAL A 435 4.34 -8.79 -18.80
N ILE A 436 3.34 -7.94 -18.48
CA ILE A 436 3.53 -6.69 -17.72
C ILE A 436 3.98 -7.00 -16.30
N ILE A 437 3.29 -7.90 -15.58
CA ILE A 437 3.64 -8.31 -14.22
C ILE A 437 5.05 -8.90 -14.19
N LYS A 438 5.37 -9.80 -15.12
CA LYS A 438 6.70 -10.41 -15.24
C LYS A 438 7.79 -9.36 -15.50
N ARG A 439 7.56 -8.40 -16.40
CA ARG A 439 8.52 -7.33 -16.67
C ARG A 439 8.67 -6.35 -15.50
N LEU A 440 7.58 -5.95 -14.85
CA LEU A 440 7.62 -5.11 -13.66
C LEU A 440 8.44 -5.80 -12.56
N PHE A 441 8.31 -7.12 -12.43
CA PHE A 441 9.11 -7.91 -11.50
C PHE A 441 10.59 -7.96 -11.88
N GLU A 442 10.90 -8.35 -13.12
CA GLU A 442 12.28 -8.52 -13.62
C GLU A 442 13.05 -7.19 -13.71
N GLU A 443 12.37 -6.07 -13.96
CA GLU A 443 13.01 -4.76 -14.13
C GLU A 443 13.10 -3.93 -12.84
N GLN A 444 12.20 -4.14 -11.86
CA GLN A 444 12.06 -3.23 -10.69
C GLN A 444 12.19 -3.89 -9.31
N LEU A 445 11.96 -5.20 -9.15
CA LEU A 445 12.02 -5.89 -7.85
C LEU A 445 13.26 -6.79 -7.67
N PHE A 446 14.12 -6.90 -8.68
CA PHE A 446 15.34 -7.70 -8.59
C PHE A 446 16.46 -6.93 -7.85
N PRO A 447 17.17 -7.53 -6.88
CA PRO A 447 18.27 -6.87 -6.17
C PRO A 447 19.37 -6.46 -7.15
N GLY A 448 19.58 -5.15 -7.35
CA GLY A 448 20.67 -4.60 -8.17
C GLY A 448 20.28 -3.72 -9.37
N GLY A 449 19.00 -3.42 -9.58
CA GLY A 449 18.56 -2.40 -10.56
C GLY A 449 18.92 -0.97 -10.14
N ARG A 450 19.24 -0.08 -11.10
CA ARG A 450 19.71 1.31 -10.85
C ARG A 450 18.71 2.22 -10.08
N GLU A 451 17.48 1.77 -9.85
CA GLU A 451 16.42 2.48 -9.10
C GLU A 451 15.84 1.62 -7.93
N SER A 452 16.43 0.47 -7.61
CA SER A 452 15.75 -0.63 -6.88
C SER A 452 15.86 -0.65 -5.34
N TRP A 453 16.16 0.46 -4.67
CA TRP A 453 16.26 0.41 -3.20
C TRP A 453 14.91 0.35 -2.48
N ASP A 454 13.76 0.58 -3.13
CA ASP A 454 12.46 0.61 -2.40
C ASP A 454 11.38 -0.42 -2.76
N GLY A 455 11.41 -1.10 -3.92
CA GLY A 455 10.38 -2.06 -4.32
C GLY A 455 8.91 -1.57 -4.26
N THR A 456 8.68 -0.30 -3.88
CA THR A 456 7.43 0.22 -3.34
C THR A 456 6.53 0.61 -4.49
N ALA A 457 7.06 1.41 -5.42
CA ALA A 457 6.37 1.76 -6.65
C ALA A 457 6.07 0.54 -7.53
N ALA A 458 6.90 -0.51 -7.47
CA ALA A 458 6.67 -1.74 -8.21
C ALA A 458 5.55 -2.57 -7.56
N ALA A 459 5.55 -2.69 -6.24
CA ALA A 459 4.50 -3.38 -5.51
C ALA A 459 3.15 -2.66 -5.60
N GLU A 460 3.12 -1.33 -5.49
CA GLU A 460 1.91 -0.52 -5.68
C GLU A 460 1.32 -0.73 -7.07
N LYS A 461 2.17 -0.70 -8.12
CA LYS A 461 1.72 -0.98 -9.50
C LYS A 461 1.21 -2.42 -9.68
N MET A 462 1.80 -3.39 -8.99
CA MET A 462 1.35 -4.78 -9.05
C MET A 462 0.05 -5.02 -8.28
N GLY A 463 -0.08 -4.43 -7.09
CA GLY A 463 -1.34 -4.46 -6.34
C GLY A 463 -2.44 -3.70 -7.08
N ASP A 464 -2.08 -2.65 -7.82
CA ASP A 464 -3.00 -1.90 -8.68
C ASP A 464 -3.54 -2.74 -9.83
N LEU A 465 -2.75 -3.65 -10.39
CA LEU A 465 -3.25 -4.60 -11.39
C LEU A 465 -4.31 -5.55 -10.81
N GLY A 466 -4.39 -5.71 -9.49
CA GLY A 466 -5.38 -6.56 -8.83
C GLY A 466 -5.20 -8.04 -9.15
N ASN A 467 -4.02 -8.44 -9.65
CA ASN A 467 -3.77 -9.80 -10.10
C ASN A 467 -3.03 -10.60 -9.00
N PRO A 468 -3.63 -11.69 -8.46
CA PRO A 468 -3.04 -12.47 -7.38
C PRO A 468 -1.73 -13.16 -7.79
N GLU A 469 -1.46 -13.35 -9.10
CA GLU A 469 -0.18 -13.92 -9.59
C GLU A 469 1.06 -13.08 -9.19
N ALA A 470 0.87 -11.85 -8.71
CA ALA A 470 1.95 -11.05 -8.12
C ALA A 470 2.36 -11.49 -6.69
N LEU A 471 1.48 -12.16 -5.93
CA LEU A 471 1.74 -12.55 -4.54
C LEU A 471 3.00 -13.42 -4.34
N PRO A 472 3.25 -14.47 -5.16
CA PRO A 472 4.46 -15.29 -5.01
C PRO A 472 5.75 -14.51 -5.31
N LEU A 473 5.66 -13.54 -6.23
CA LEU A 473 6.76 -12.70 -6.64
C LEU A 473 7.12 -11.69 -5.55
N MET A 474 6.11 -11.03 -4.98
CA MET A 474 6.26 -10.14 -3.82
C MET A 474 6.80 -10.86 -2.59
N LEU A 475 6.30 -12.07 -2.29
CA LEU A 475 6.81 -12.89 -1.19
C LEU A 475 8.30 -13.23 -1.39
N ARG A 476 8.69 -13.64 -2.61
CA ARG A 476 10.09 -13.91 -2.93
C ARG A 476 10.99 -12.68 -2.79
N HIS A 477 10.46 -11.49 -3.10
CA HIS A 477 11.17 -10.24 -2.88
C HIS A 477 11.38 -9.99 -1.38
N ILE A 478 10.36 -10.18 -0.53
CA ILE A 478 10.47 -10.03 0.92
C ILE A 478 11.46 -11.03 1.53
N GLU A 479 11.46 -12.27 1.05
CA GLU A 479 12.44 -13.30 1.47
C GLU A 479 13.88 -12.93 1.08
N ALA A 480 14.07 -12.21 -0.05
CA ALA A 480 15.39 -11.86 -0.58
C ALA A 480 15.92 -10.49 -0.11
N SER A 481 15.02 -9.58 0.28
CA SER A 481 15.35 -8.25 0.79
C SER A 481 15.49 -8.32 2.31
N GLY A 482 16.55 -7.76 2.89
CA GLY A 482 16.70 -7.68 4.35
C GLY A 482 15.57 -6.85 5.00
N SER A 483 15.49 -6.81 6.34
CA SER A 483 14.49 -6.00 7.04
C SER A 483 14.65 -4.51 6.69
N GLY A 484 13.65 -3.90 6.03
CA GLY A 484 13.67 -2.49 5.62
C GLY A 484 12.28 -1.90 5.40
N HIS A 485 12.19 -0.55 5.46
CA HIS A 485 10.94 0.22 5.34
C HIS A 485 10.14 -0.05 4.07
N THR A 486 10.86 -0.44 3.03
CA THR A 486 10.47 -0.64 1.66
C THR A 486 9.60 -1.89 1.49
N ASN A 487 9.82 -2.89 2.35
CA ASN A 487 9.05 -4.12 2.36
C ASN A 487 7.63 -3.91 2.92
N ASN A 488 7.38 -2.85 3.69
CA ASN A 488 6.06 -2.60 4.26
C ASN A 488 5.02 -2.25 3.20
N ALA A 489 5.42 -1.49 2.18
CA ALA A 489 4.56 -1.21 1.04
C ALA A 489 4.28 -2.49 0.25
N VAL A 490 5.29 -3.34 0.08
CA VAL A 490 5.13 -4.67 -0.53
C VAL A 490 4.13 -5.53 0.25
N VAL A 491 4.26 -5.59 1.58
CA VAL A 491 3.32 -6.32 2.45
C VAL A 491 1.91 -5.74 2.38
N TYR A 492 1.78 -4.42 2.39
CA TYR A 492 0.49 -3.75 2.27
C TYR A 492 -0.22 -4.11 0.96
N GLU A 493 0.51 -4.10 -0.16
CA GLU A 493 -0.02 -4.49 -1.46
C GLU A 493 -0.30 -5.99 -1.57
N MET A 494 0.48 -6.84 -0.88
CA MET A 494 0.14 -8.27 -0.73
C MET A 494 -1.15 -8.48 0.06
N GLU A 495 -1.34 -7.80 1.20
CA GLU A 495 -2.58 -7.84 1.99
C GLU A 495 -3.77 -7.35 1.16
N ARG A 496 -3.57 -6.28 0.37
CA ARG A 496 -4.58 -5.73 -0.54
C ARG A 496 -4.97 -6.75 -1.62
N LEU A 497 -4.00 -7.36 -2.28
CA LEU A 497 -4.24 -8.41 -3.27
C LEU A 497 -4.94 -9.64 -2.67
N LEU A 498 -4.58 -10.04 -1.45
CA LEU A 498 -5.23 -11.17 -0.76
C LEU A 498 -6.72 -10.90 -0.47
N LYS A 499 -7.12 -9.64 -0.32
CA LYS A 499 -8.52 -9.23 -0.06
C LYS A 499 -9.32 -8.92 -1.32
N GLU A 500 -8.70 -8.23 -2.28
CA GLU A 500 -9.39 -7.61 -3.42
C GLU A 500 -9.31 -8.45 -4.70
N SER A 501 -8.46 -9.47 -4.76
CA SER A 501 -8.36 -10.34 -5.94
C SER A 501 -9.61 -11.21 -6.14
N ASP A 502 -9.89 -11.57 -7.38
CA ASP A 502 -10.90 -12.56 -7.73
C ASP A 502 -10.69 -13.87 -6.94
N PRO A 503 -11.69 -14.40 -6.20
CA PRO A 503 -11.52 -15.55 -5.31
C PRO A 503 -11.04 -16.83 -6.01
N GLU A 504 -11.47 -17.06 -7.26
CA GLU A 504 -11.11 -18.25 -8.02
C GLU A 504 -9.66 -18.16 -8.52
N ALA A 505 -9.25 -16.99 -9.03
CA ALA A 505 -7.88 -16.70 -9.40
C ALA A 505 -6.92 -16.72 -8.19
N LEU A 506 -7.36 -16.19 -7.06
CA LEU A 506 -6.59 -16.20 -5.81
C LEU A 506 -6.41 -17.63 -5.29
N ARG A 507 -7.49 -18.43 -5.23
CA ARG A 507 -7.42 -19.85 -4.83
C ARG A 507 -6.43 -20.61 -5.70
N LYS A 508 -6.51 -20.47 -7.02
CA LYS A 508 -5.60 -21.12 -7.98
C LYS A 508 -4.15 -20.70 -7.77
N THR A 509 -3.91 -19.42 -7.46
CA THR A 509 -2.56 -18.90 -7.20
C THR A 509 -1.98 -19.43 -5.89
N LEU A 510 -2.79 -19.49 -4.82
CA LEU A 510 -2.39 -20.03 -3.52
C LEU A 510 -2.13 -21.54 -3.59
N GLU A 511 -2.98 -22.30 -4.27
CA GLU A 511 -2.82 -23.75 -4.46
C GLU A 511 -1.59 -24.12 -5.30
N ALA A 512 -1.11 -23.20 -6.14
CA ALA A 512 0.12 -23.38 -6.91
C ALA A 512 1.41 -23.15 -6.08
N GLN A 513 1.31 -22.65 -4.84
CA GLN A 513 2.47 -22.43 -3.97
C GLN A 513 2.84 -23.68 -3.14
N PRO A 514 4.12 -23.83 -2.74
CA PRO A 514 4.50 -24.80 -1.70
C PRO A 514 3.64 -24.63 -0.43
N LYS A 515 3.30 -25.73 0.26
CA LYS A 515 2.37 -25.73 1.41
C LYS A 515 2.71 -24.70 2.49
N ASN A 516 3.98 -24.49 2.81
CA ASN A 516 4.40 -23.50 3.81
C ASN A 516 4.17 -22.06 3.31
N LYS A 517 4.47 -21.76 2.04
CA LYS A 517 4.21 -20.45 1.42
C LYS A 517 2.73 -20.17 1.22
N GLN A 518 1.97 -21.20 0.82
CA GLN A 518 0.51 -21.15 0.76
C GLN A 518 -0.06 -20.81 2.13
N PHE A 519 0.37 -21.53 3.18
CA PHE A 519 -0.06 -21.27 4.55
C PHE A 519 0.34 -19.88 5.01
N LEU A 520 1.56 -19.42 4.71
CA LEU A 520 2.04 -18.09 5.07
C LEU A 520 1.22 -16.97 4.40
N LEU A 521 0.90 -17.08 3.11
CA LEU A 521 0.06 -16.12 2.39
C LEU A 521 -1.38 -16.16 2.89
N GLN A 522 -1.92 -17.35 3.19
CA GLN A 522 -3.23 -17.50 3.82
C GLN A 522 -3.24 -16.89 5.23
N THR A 523 -2.16 -17.04 5.99
CA THR A 523 -1.96 -16.44 7.31
C THR A 523 -1.89 -14.92 7.18
N LEU A 524 -1.18 -14.37 6.18
CA LEU A 524 -1.13 -12.93 5.92
C LEU A 524 -2.51 -12.37 5.52
N GLY A 525 -3.31 -13.14 4.78
CA GLY A 525 -4.67 -12.75 4.38
C GLY A 525 -5.73 -12.95 5.48
N ASP A 526 -5.42 -13.78 6.48
CA ASP A 526 -6.25 -14.01 7.66
C ASP A 526 -6.01 -12.88 8.67
N GLU A 527 -6.98 -11.97 8.80
CA GLU A 527 -6.89 -10.84 9.74
C GLU A 527 -6.86 -11.29 11.21
N ASN A 528 -7.28 -12.53 11.47
CA ASN A 528 -7.20 -13.15 12.78
C ASN A 528 -5.94 -13.98 12.97
N SER A 529 -5.02 -14.01 12.01
CA SER A 529 -3.77 -14.72 12.23
C SER A 529 -2.86 -14.02 13.25
N TYR A 530 -1.97 -14.79 13.85
CA TYR A 530 -0.79 -14.35 14.57
C TYR A 530 -0.04 -13.26 13.80
N MET A 531 0.13 -13.40 12.47
CA MET A 531 0.80 -12.37 11.67
C MET A 531 0.06 -11.04 11.66
N SER A 532 -1.27 -11.07 11.47
CA SER A 532 -2.09 -9.86 11.41
C SER A 532 -2.20 -9.17 12.77
N ARG A 533 -2.31 -9.95 13.85
CA ARG A 533 -2.41 -9.43 15.23
C ARG A 533 -1.08 -8.82 15.70
N PHE A 534 0.02 -9.54 15.54
CA PHE A 534 1.32 -9.08 16.07
C PHE A 534 2.08 -8.16 15.12
N GLY A 535 1.92 -8.37 13.80
CA GLY A 535 2.52 -7.56 12.75
C GLY A 535 2.05 -6.10 12.74
N ARG A 536 0.80 -5.85 13.15
CA ARG A 536 0.18 -4.51 13.15
C ARG A 536 0.41 -3.74 14.47
N ILE A 537 0.52 -4.43 15.61
CA ILE A 537 0.71 -3.80 16.94
C ILE A 537 2.13 -3.22 17.11
N ASN A 538 3.15 -3.86 16.53
CA ASN A 538 4.54 -3.44 16.67
C ASN A 538 5.05 -2.59 15.49
N SER A 539 4.15 -1.90 14.79
CA SER A 539 4.35 -1.22 13.50
C SER A 539 4.61 -2.21 12.33
N ARG A 540 4.20 -1.81 11.11
CA ARG A 540 4.25 -2.65 9.89
C ARG A 540 5.62 -3.29 9.58
N TYR A 541 6.70 -2.78 10.19
CA TYR A 541 8.04 -3.37 10.11
C TYR A 541 8.12 -4.82 10.61
N SER A 542 7.23 -5.22 11.52
CA SER A 542 7.23 -6.56 12.10
C SER A 542 6.61 -7.63 11.20
N THR A 543 5.59 -7.32 10.38
CA THR A 543 4.99 -8.28 9.43
C THR A 543 5.99 -8.77 8.39
N CYS A 544 6.87 -7.87 7.90
CA CYS A 544 7.96 -8.23 6.99
C CYS A 544 8.91 -9.26 7.64
N SER A 545 9.28 -9.04 8.90
CA SER A 545 10.15 -9.97 9.64
C SER A 545 9.48 -11.33 9.88
N LEU A 546 8.15 -11.36 10.04
CA LEU A 546 7.40 -12.61 10.17
C LEU A 546 7.32 -13.36 8.84
N LEU A 547 7.15 -12.66 7.72
CA LEU A 547 7.21 -13.27 6.38
C LEU A 547 8.59 -13.83 6.04
N GLN A 548 9.66 -13.13 6.43
CA GLN A 548 11.04 -13.58 6.26
C GLN A 548 11.36 -14.84 7.08
N ASN A 549 10.74 -14.98 8.25
CA ASN A 549 10.85 -16.16 9.12
C ASN A 549 9.70 -17.16 8.87
N GLY A 550 9.39 -17.41 7.60
CA GLY A 550 8.14 -18.07 7.18
C GLY A 550 7.81 -19.37 7.93
N ASP A 551 8.77 -20.27 8.11
CA ASP A 551 8.53 -21.56 8.80
C ASP A 551 8.26 -21.38 10.30
N LEU A 552 8.96 -20.45 10.96
CA LEU A 552 8.73 -20.11 12.38
C LEU A 552 7.36 -19.46 12.57
N THR A 553 6.95 -18.59 11.64
CA THR A 553 5.66 -17.91 11.66
C THR A 553 4.51 -18.87 11.42
N VAL A 554 4.66 -19.81 10.48
CA VAL A 554 3.72 -20.92 10.26
C VAL A 554 3.54 -21.74 11.54
N ALA A 555 4.64 -22.07 12.23
CA ALA A 555 4.57 -22.84 13.46
C ALA A 555 3.89 -22.07 14.61
N LYS A 556 4.20 -20.77 14.76
CA LYS A 556 3.56 -19.87 15.74
C LYS A 556 2.05 -19.76 15.52
N GLU A 557 1.64 -19.62 14.27
CA GLU A 557 0.23 -19.57 13.88
C GLU A 557 -0.51 -20.87 14.21
N GLN A 558 0.09 -22.03 13.88
CA GLN A 558 -0.50 -23.34 14.17
C GLN A 558 -0.66 -23.57 15.67
N LEU A 559 0.32 -23.21 16.48
CA LEU A 559 0.25 -23.29 17.94
C LEU A 559 -0.82 -22.36 18.51
N THR A 560 -0.90 -21.14 17.99
CA THR A 560 -1.93 -20.16 18.38
C THR A 560 -3.32 -20.73 18.09
N LYS A 561 -3.54 -21.28 16.90
CA LYS A 561 -4.82 -21.92 16.53
C LYS A 561 -5.16 -23.16 17.37
N ILE A 562 -4.18 -23.96 17.80
CA ILE A 562 -4.43 -25.10 18.71
C ILE A 562 -4.89 -24.60 20.08
N LEU A 563 -4.21 -23.58 20.63
CA LEU A 563 -4.54 -22.96 21.91
C LEU A 563 -5.93 -22.31 21.88
N GLU A 564 -6.24 -21.56 20.82
CA GLU A 564 -7.53 -20.87 20.66
C GLU A 564 -8.72 -21.82 20.56
N ASN A 565 -8.52 -23.01 19.98
CA ASN A 565 -9.56 -24.02 19.83
C ASN A 565 -9.72 -24.90 21.09
N GLY A 566 -9.08 -24.56 22.22
CA GLY A 566 -9.09 -25.37 23.44
C GLY A 566 -8.42 -26.74 23.26
N GLY A 567 -7.58 -26.88 22.23
CA GLY A 567 -6.83 -28.10 21.97
C GLY A 567 -5.68 -28.25 22.96
N THR A 568 -5.49 -29.46 23.48
CA THR A 568 -4.31 -29.76 24.28
C THR A 568 -3.09 -29.79 23.37
N LEU A 569 -2.16 -28.85 23.57
CA LEU A 569 -0.84 -28.89 22.95
C LEU A 569 -0.12 -30.20 23.32
N ASP A 570 0.33 -30.90 22.29
CA ASP A 570 1.19 -32.06 22.39
C ASP A 570 2.58 -31.60 22.86
N GLU A 571 3.05 -32.18 23.98
CA GLU A 571 4.28 -31.77 24.64
C GLU A 571 5.49 -31.91 23.71
N GLU A 572 5.48 -32.93 22.84
CA GLU A 572 6.54 -33.17 21.86
C GLU A 572 6.58 -32.07 20.79
N LYS A 573 5.43 -31.56 20.35
CA LYS A 573 5.36 -30.44 19.38
C LYS A 573 5.73 -29.09 19.98
N VAL A 574 5.45 -28.87 21.27
CA VAL A 574 5.89 -27.67 22.00
C VAL A 574 7.40 -27.72 22.23
N ARG A 575 7.95 -28.90 22.56
CA ARG A 575 9.40 -29.13 22.64
C ARG A 575 10.07 -28.89 21.30
N ASP A 576 9.59 -29.49 20.21
CA ASP A 576 10.14 -29.28 18.86
C ASP A 576 10.08 -27.81 18.42
N PHE A 577 9.01 -27.10 18.77
CA PHE A 577 8.85 -25.68 18.48
C PHE A 577 9.86 -24.79 19.21
N TYR A 578 10.10 -25.04 20.51
CA TYR A 578 11.02 -24.23 21.32
C TYR A 578 12.49 -24.63 21.15
N LEU A 579 12.77 -25.89 20.81
CA LEU A 579 14.12 -26.44 20.65
C LEU A 579 14.61 -26.41 19.20
N GLY A 580 13.75 -26.08 18.24
CA GLY A 580 13.97 -26.27 16.81
C GLY A 580 15.24 -25.65 16.19
N HIS A 581 15.97 -24.79 16.90
CA HIS A 581 17.26 -24.25 16.42
C HIS A 581 18.32 -24.03 17.51
N ASN A 582 18.11 -24.44 18.77
CA ASN A 582 19.13 -24.28 19.82
C ASN A 582 18.89 -25.20 21.03
N GLU A 583 19.81 -26.12 21.30
CA GLU A 583 19.72 -27.09 22.42
C GLU A 583 19.82 -26.41 23.81
N ASP A 584 20.37 -25.20 23.89
CA ASP A 584 20.56 -24.44 25.13
C ASP A 584 19.25 -23.93 25.78
N ASN A 585 18.11 -23.98 25.08
CA ASN A 585 16.82 -23.51 25.61
C ASN A 585 16.09 -24.53 26.50
N GLN A 586 16.64 -25.72 26.68
CA GLN A 586 15.99 -26.84 27.37
C GLN A 586 15.75 -26.56 28.86
N GLU A 587 16.62 -25.78 29.53
CA GLU A 587 16.45 -25.39 30.94
C GLU A 587 15.32 -24.36 31.17
N THR A 588 15.00 -23.56 30.16
CA THR A 588 13.92 -22.56 30.19
C THR A 588 12.53 -23.16 29.96
N LEU A 589 12.46 -24.32 29.29
CA LEU A 589 11.20 -24.91 28.81
C LEU A 589 10.49 -25.76 29.87
N GLU A 590 11.24 -26.46 30.71
CA GLU A 590 10.69 -27.34 31.76
C GLU A 590 9.83 -26.61 32.82
N PRO A 591 10.19 -25.40 33.29
CA PRO A 591 9.33 -24.61 34.17
C PRO A 591 8.01 -24.18 33.51
N LEU A 592 8.03 -23.85 32.21
CA LEU A 592 6.85 -23.46 31.43
C LEU A 592 5.88 -24.63 31.22
N LEU A 593 6.41 -25.83 30.96
CA LEU A 593 5.61 -27.06 30.85
C LEU A 593 4.98 -27.46 32.19
N LYS A 594 5.66 -27.20 33.31
CA LYS A 594 5.12 -27.40 34.68
C LYS A 594 4.02 -26.41 35.07
N ALA A 595 4.07 -25.16 34.58
CA ALA A 595 3.12 -24.10 34.91
C ALA A 595 1.86 -24.07 34.02
N ARG A 596 1.76 -25.01 33.07
CA ARG A 596 0.71 -25.09 32.02
C ARG A 596 -0.71 -24.87 32.52
N ALA A 597 -1.10 -25.53 33.62
CA ALA A 597 -2.45 -25.44 34.17
C ALA A 597 -2.77 -24.08 34.84
N GLU A 598 -1.74 -23.34 35.29
CA GLU A 598 -1.91 -22.03 35.92
C GLU A 598 -1.91 -20.90 34.87
N VAL A 599 -1.14 -21.04 33.80
CA VAL A 599 -1.16 -20.10 32.65
C VAL A 599 -2.49 -20.19 31.90
N GLU A 600 -3.01 -21.39 31.64
CA GLU A 600 -4.34 -21.60 31.04
C GLU A 600 -5.44 -20.97 31.92
N LYS A 601 -5.28 -21.00 33.25
CA LYS A 601 -6.22 -20.41 34.21
C LYS A 601 -6.12 -18.88 34.27
N VAL A 602 -4.92 -18.29 34.22
CA VAL A 602 -4.72 -16.83 34.23
C VAL A 602 -5.23 -16.18 32.94
N ILE A 603 -5.07 -16.84 31.79
CA ILE A 603 -5.61 -16.37 30.51
C ILE A 603 -7.15 -16.35 30.53
N VAL A 604 -7.76 -17.35 31.17
CA VAL A 604 -9.22 -17.46 31.32
C VAL A 604 -9.78 -16.50 32.38
N ASP A 605 -9.06 -16.26 33.49
CA ASP A 605 -9.55 -15.47 34.62
C ASP A 605 -9.29 -13.94 34.48
N SER A 606 -8.32 -13.50 33.66
CA SER A 606 -7.86 -12.10 33.65
C SER A 606 -8.54 -11.15 32.65
N LYS A 607 -9.32 -11.63 31.68
CA LYS A 607 -10.01 -10.80 30.65
C LYS A 607 -9.18 -9.60 30.11
N LEU A 608 -7.87 -9.74 29.95
CA LEU A 608 -6.93 -8.61 29.84
C LEU A 608 -6.54 -8.30 28.38
N ASN A 609 -7.21 -7.30 27.79
CA ASN A 609 -6.86 -6.68 26.50
C ASN A 609 -6.41 -5.22 26.71
N VAL A 610 -5.15 -5.02 27.10
CA VAL A 610 -4.37 -3.82 26.77
C VAL A 610 -2.91 -4.25 26.59
N TRP A 611 -2.46 -4.35 25.34
CA TRP A 611 -1.06 -4.58 25.00
C TRP A 611 -0.46 -3.29 24.44
N THR A 612 0.28 -2.56 25.28
CA THR A 612 1.26 -1.53 24.90
C THR A 612 2.61 -1.90 25.52
N GLN A 613 3.70 -1.17 25.30
CA GLN A 613 5.05 -1.49 25.84
C GLN A 613 5.14 -1.60 27.37
N SER A 614 4.15 -1.12 28.11
CA SER A 614 4.02 -1.41 29.56
C SER A 614 3.54 -2.84 29.82
N ALA A 615 2.87 -3.49 28.86
CA ALA A 615 2.41 -4.87 28.90
C ALA A 615 3.55 -5.89 28.81
N ASP A 616 4.70 -5.64 28.19
CA ASP A 616 5.82 -6.61 28.27
C ASP A 616 6.45 -6.62 29.67
N LYS A 617 6.47 -5.47 30.35
CA LYS A 617 6.88 -5.34 31.76
C LYS A 617 5.79 -5.83 32.71
N LEU A 618 4.51 -5.61 32.39
CA LEU A 618 3.36 -6.15 33.11
C LEU A 618 3.19 -7.66 32.86
N LEU A 619 3.52 -8.19 31.69
CA LEU A 619 3.55 -9.62 31.34
C LEU A 619 4.73 -10.29 32.00
N ALA A 620 5.91 -9.66 32.04
CA ALA A 620 7.00 -10.14 32.91
C ALA A 620 6.59 -10.16 34.40
N ALA A 621 5.72 -9.25 34.84
CA ALA A 621 5.14 -9.25 36.18
C ALA A 621 3.92 -10.18 36.37
N LEU A 622 3.14 -10.46 35.32
CA LEU A 622 1.92 -11.29 35.29
C LEU A 622 2.21 -12.76 34.96
N VAL A 623 3.34 -13.07 34.33
CA VAL A 623 3.88 -14.43 34.15
C VAL A 623 4.32 -15.04 35.49
N ASN A 624 4.31 -14.26 36.58
CA ASN A 624 4.27 -14.75 37.94
C ASN A 624 2.86 -14.49 38.55
N PRO A 625 2.00 -15.52 38.73
CA PRO A 625 0.54 -15.39 38.98
C PRO A 625 0.08 -14.68 40.27
N LYS A 626 0.97 -14.04 41.04
CA LYS A 626 0.77 -13.77 42.46
C LYS A 626 0.42 -12.31 42.83
N TYR A 627 0.56 -11.35 41.92
CA TYR A 627 0.59 -9.91 42.28
C TYR A 627 -0.66 -9.07 41.98
N GLY A 628 -1.83 -9.68 41.73
CA GLY A 628 -3.09 -8.96 41.51
C GLY A 628 -3.62 -8.23 42.77
N GLU A 629 -3.71 -6.90 42.65
CA GLU A 629 -4.51 -5.91 43.39
C GLU A 629 -4.58 -5.96 44.92
N SER A 630 -3.72 -5.17 45.59
CA SER A 630 -3.95 -4.68 46.97
C SER A 630 -2.89 -3.63 47.37
N VAL A 631 -3.16 -2.85 48.41
CA VAL A 631 -2.21 -1.92 49.09
C VAL A 631 -0.89 -2.61 49.50
N ALA A 632 -0.82 -3.94 49.43
CA ALA A 632 0.37 -4.77 49.59
C ALA A 632 1.17 -5.02 48.29
N PHE A 633 0.89 -4.34 47.18
CA PHE A 633 1.56 -4.55 45.89
C PHE A 633 3.11 -4.49 45.95
N PRO A 634 3.75 -3.48 46.56
CA PRO A 634 5.21 -3.45 46.67
C PRO A 634 5.74 -4.56 47.59
N LYS A 635 5.04 -4.83 48.70
CA LYS A 635 5.38 -5.92 49.63
C LYS A 635 5.29 -7.28 48.95
N ARG A 636 4.30 -7.53 48.09
CA ARG A 636 4.20 -8.80 47.36
C ARG A 636 5.30 -8.93 46.30
N ILE A 637 5.60 -7.89 45.51
CA ILE A 637 6.74 -7.95 44.56
C ILE A 637 8.03 -8.31 45.30
N ALA A 638 8.29 -7.69 46.46
CA ALA A 638 9.43 -8.04 47.29
C ALA A 638 9.33 -9.48 47.82
N GLN A 639 8.19 -9.87 48.35
CA GLN A 639 8.02 -11.16 49.04
C GLN A 639 8.06 -12.35 48.09
N GLU A 640 7.26 -12.32 47.04
CA GLU A 640 7.03 -13.48 46.19
C GLU A 640 7.84 -13.37 44.88
N GLY A 641 8.17 -12.15 44.42
CA GLY A 641 8.90 -11.94 43.17
C GLY A 641 10.40 -12.03 43.41
N LEU A 642 10.86 -11.23 44.36
CA LEU A 642 12.25 -11.19 44.80
C LEU A 642 12.58 -12.19 45.91
N GLY A 643 11.59 -12.93 46.43
CA GLY A 643 11.81 -13.97 47.43
C GLY A 643 12.27 -13.45 48.80
N ILE A 644 11.87 -12.23 49.19
CA ILE A 644 12.15 -11.64 50.50
C ILE A 644 11.21 -12.25 51.55
N SER A 645 11.72 -13.08 52.45
CA SER A 645 10.94 -13.74 53.49
C SER A 645 10.99 -13.04 54.86
N ASP A 646 11.88 -12.07 55.06
CA ASP A 646 12.00 -11.34 56.33
C ASP A 646 10.88 -10.29 56.47
N GLU A 647 9.93 -10.54 57.38
CA GLU A 647 8.83 -9.63 57.68
C GLU A 647 9.28 -8.23 58.12
N LYS A 648 10.47 -8.09 58.72
CA LYS A 648 11.01 -6.76 59.06
C LYS A 648 11.38 -5.98 57.80
N MET A 649 11.98 -6.63 56.81
CA MET A 649 12.31 -6.00 55.53
C MET A 649 11.04 -5.68 54.73
N LEU A 650 10.05 -6.58 54.72
CA LEU A 650 8.76 -6.33 54.08
C LEU A 650 8.01 -5.15 54.73
N ALA A 651 8.07 -5.02 56.05
CA ALA A 651 7.51 -3.87 56.75
C ALA A 651 8.23 -2.56 56.39
N VAL A 652 9.53 -2.59 56.10
CA VAL A 652 10.28 -1.43 55.60
C VAL A 652 9.81 -1.03 54.20
N VAL A 653 9.58 -2.00 53.31
CA VAL A 653 9.02 -1.75 51.96
C VAL A 653 7.66 -1.03 52.05
N ASP A 654 6.75 -1.54 52.89
CA ASP A 654 5.44 -0.90 53.13
C ASP A 654 5.59 0.50 53.73
N HIS A 655 6.50 0.67 54.70
CA HIS A 655 6.74 1.95 55.34
C HIS A 655 7.26 3.01 54.37
N ILE A 656 8.21 2.64 53.50
CA ILE A 656 8.74 3.51 52.44
C ILE A 656 7.59 3.92 51.52
N PHE A 657 6.84 2.97 50.97
CA PHE A 657 5.76 3.25 50.02
C PHE A 657 4.60 4.09 50.63
N ALA A 658 4.32 3.89 51.92
CA ALA A 658 3.27 4.62 52.65
C ALA A 658 3.69 6.02 53.11
N ALA A 659 4.97 6.39 53.00
CA ALA A 659 5.48 7.66 53.50
C ALA A 659 4.76 8.87 52.87
N LYS A 660 4.57 9.93 53.67
CA LYS A 660 3.82 11.14 53.24
C LYS A 660 4.45 11.81 52.01
N THR A 661 5.76 11.69 51.84
CA THR A 661 6.52 12.13 50.67
C THR A 661 6.05 11.46 49.36
N PHE A 662 5.67 10.19 49.39
CA PHE A 662 5.09 9.48 48.24
C PHE A 662 3.59 9.71 48.06
N LYS A 663 2.86 10.08 49.13
CA LYS A 663 1.42 10.39 49.05
C LYS A 663 1.11 11.66 48.24
N GLY A 664 2.06 12.59 48.12
CA GLY A 664 1.86 13.88 47.43
C GLY A 664 2.30 13.91 45.96
N SER A 665 2.91 12.84 45.43
CA SER A 665 3.43 12.82 44.05
C SER A 665 3.34 11.41 43.46
N GLY A 666 2.47 11.24 42.45
CA GLY A 666 2.31 9.96 41.74
C GLY A 666 3.61 9.46 41.12
N PHE A 667 4.42 10.38 40.59
CA PHE A 667 5.72 10.12 39.98
C PHE A 667 6.75 9.51 40.96
N GLU A 668 6.68 9.86 42.24
CA GLU A 668 7.57 9.28 43.25
C GLU A 668 7.23 7.80 43.49
N ARG A 669 5.94 7.46 43.55
CA ARG A 669 5.48 6.08 43.76
C ARG A 669 5.81 5.18 42.58
N GLU A 670 5.59 5.69 41.37
CA GLU A 670 5.85 4.98 40.13
C GLU A 670 7.34 4.59 40.04
N ALA A 671 8.25 5.54 40.25
CA ALA A 671 9.69 5.27 40.23
C ALA A 671 10.13 4.24 41.30
N PHE A 672 9.46 4.19 42.46
CA PHE A 672 9.74 3.18 43.48
C PHE A 672 9.29 1.78 43.01
N LEU A 673 8.11 1.68 42.40
CA LEU A 673 7.57 0.44 41.86
C LEU A 673 8.38 -0.06 40.66
N ASP A 674 8.76 0.83 39.75
CA ASP A 674 9.62 0.52 38.60
C ASP A 674 10.96 -0.04 39.05
N GLY A 675 11.52 0.48 40.15
CA GLY A 675 12.72 -0.05 40.77
C GLY A 675 12.55 -1.49 41.26
N LEU A 676 11.42 -1.80 41.93
CA LEU A 676 11.14 -3.17 42.39
C LEU A 676 10.92 -4.14 41.22
N VAL A 677 10.19 -3.71 40.19
CA VAL A 677 9.96 -4.50 38.98
C VAL A 677 11.27 -4.73 38.22
N LEU A 678 12.11 -3.70 38.12
CA LEU A 678 13.45 -3.83 37.54
C LEU A 678 14.25 -4.90 38.28
N LEU A 679 14.36 -4.80 39.61
CA LEU A 679 15.10 -5.80 40.39
C LEU A 679 14.51 -7.20 40.21
N ASN A 680 13.20 -7.34 40.13
CA ASN A 680 12.55 -8.64 39.93
C ASN A 680 12.97 -9.34 38.63
N SER A 681 13.38 -8.57 37.62
CA SER A 681 13.91 -9.06 36.34
C SER A 681 15.41 -9.40 36.35
N LYS A 682 16.09 -9.31 37.50
CA LYS A 682 17.56 -9.42 37.61
C LYS A 682 17.94 -10.56 38.55
N GLU A 683 18.96 -11.32 38.15
CA GLU A 683 19.45 -12.48 38.92
C GLU A 683 19.89 -12.11 40.34
N ASP A 684 20.53 -10.94 40.50
CA ASP A 684 20.99 -10.43 41.79
C ASP A 684 19.96 -9.53 42.50
N GLY A 685 18.78 -9.33 41.91
CA GLY A 685 17.82 -8.31 42.34
C GLY A 685 17.36 -8.48 43.78
N LYS A 686 17.26 -9.73 44.26
CA LYS A 686 17.00 -10.05 45.67
C LYS A 686 18.08 -9.49 46.57
N ALA A 687 19.34 -9.81 46.30
CA ALA A 687 20.48 -9.40 47.12
C ALA A 687 20.64 -7.87 47.12
N VAL A 688 20.37 -7.23 45.98
CA VAL A 688 20.35 -5.77 45.85
C VAL A 688 19.26 -5.17 46.76
N LEU A 689 18.02 -5.68 46.69
CA LEU A 689 16.94 -5.18 47.53
C LEU A 689 17.22 -5.41 49.02
N GLU A 690 17.73 -6.59 49.41
CA GLU A 690 18.13 -6.88 50.80
C GLU A 690 19.19 -5.89 51.30
N THR A 691 20.18 -5.57 50.46
CA THR A 691 21.23 -4.60 50.78
C THR A 691 20.64 -3.20 50.99
N LEU A 692 19.73 -2.77 50.10
CA LEU A 692 19.08 -1.46 50.19
C LEU A 692 18.18 -1.34 51.41
N LEU A 693 17.39 -2.38 51.72
CA LEU A 693 16.51 -2.41 52.88
C LEU A 693 17.32 -2.47 54.19
N THR A 694 18.46 -3.17 54.20
CA THR A 694 19.39 -3.18 55.34
C THR A 694 20.06 -1.81 55.54
N ALA A 695 20.38 -1.12 54.45
CA ALA A 695 20.97 0.21 54.47
C ALA A 695 19.97 1.32 54.86
N TYR A 696 18.67 1.07 54.76
CA TYR A 696 17.60 2.02 55.11
C TYR A 696 17.36 2.09 56.63
N ARG A 697 17.57 3.26 57.22
CA ARG A 697 17.51 3.49 58.68
C ARG A 697 16.26 4.24 59.16
N GLY A 698 15.15 4.10 58.43
CA GLY A 698 13.88 4.72 58.81
C GLY A 698 13.94 6.24 58.73
N SER A 699 13.46 6.94 59.77
CA SER A 699 13.35 8.42 59.79
C SER A 699 14.64 9.22 59.54
N ARG A 700 15.82 8.58 59.61
CA ARG A 700 17.11 9.21 59.31
C ARG A 700 17.47 9.20 57.82
N ASP A 701 16.87 8.31 57.04
CA ASP A 701 17.02 8.24 55.59
C ASP A 701 15.76 8.77 54.91
N ASP A 702 15.93 9.68 53.96
CA ASP A 702 14.80 10.20 53.17
C ASP A 702 14.31 9.10 52.21
N PRO A 703 13.02 8.73 52.23
CA PRO A 703 12.46 7.79 51.25
C PRO A 703 12.74 8.18 49.78
N LYS A 704 12.99 9.47 49.50
CA LYS A 704 13.45 9.93 48.18
C LYS A 704 14.80 9.37 47.76
N ARG A 705 15.71 9.05 48.70
CA ARG A 705 17.02 8.43 48.39
C ARG A 705 16.88 7.03 47.85
N MET A 706 15.99 6.22 48.43
CA MET A 706 15.71 4.87 47.91
C MET A 706 15.22 4.95 46.46
N ARG A 707 14.27 5.85 46.20
CA ARG A 707 13.77 6.14 44.86
C ARG A 707 14.87 6.65 43.93
N ARG A 708 15.79 7.49 44.42
CA ARG A 708 16.95 7.96 43.66
C ARG A 708 17.87 6.81 43.27
N VAL A 709 18.15 5.89 44.18
CA VAL A 709 18.97 4.70 43.88
C VAL A 709 18.30 3.82 42.83
N PHE A 710 16.98 3.62 42.89
CA PHE A 710 16.24 2.91 41.84
C PHE A 710 16.27 3.62 40.48
N GLN A 711 16.16 4.96 40.45
CA GLN A 711 16.34 5.72 39.22
C GLN A 711 17.75 5.56 38.63
N LEU A 712 18.79 5.59 39.49
CA LEU A 712 20.18 5.37 39.05
C LEU A 712 20.38 3.94 38.53
N LEU A 713 19.79 2.93 39.17
CA LEU A 713 19.79 1.54 38.69
C LEU A 713 19.10 1.40 37.33
N SER A 714 17.92 1.99 37.17
CA SER A 714 17.18 2.00 35.90
C SER A 714 17.97 2.72 34.79
N THR A 715 18.70 3.78 35.15
CA THR A 715 19.59 4.48 34.22
C THR A 715 20.76 3.59 33.78
N LEU A 716 21.40 2.87 34.72
CA LEU A 716 22.46 1.91 34.40
C LEU A 716 21.97 0.74 33.54
N GLU A 717 20.75 0.25 33.80
CA GLU A 717 20.07 -0.72 32.95
C GLU A 717 19.90 -0.19 31.53
N GLY A 718 19.44 1.07 31.38
CA GLY A 718 19.33 1.74 30.08
C GLY A 718 20.66 1.85 29.33
N PHE A 719 21.79 1.90 30.06
CA PHE A 719 23.13 1.79 29.48
C PHE A 719 23.59 0.35 29.18
N SER A 720 22.74 -0.66 29.37
CA SER A 720 23.12 -2.08 29.31
C SER A 720 24.30 -2.42 30.25
N LYS A 721 24.39 -1.71 31.38
CA LYS A 721 25.46 -1.85 32.39
C LYS A 721 24.86 -2.02 33.77
N TYR A 722 23.78 -2.79 33.85
CA TYR A 722 23.22 -3.16 35.13
C TYR A 722 24.33 -3.61 36.07
N GLY A 723 24.38 -2.97 37.22
CA GLY A 723 25.48 -3.14 38.14
C GLY A 723 25.21 -2.33 39.37
N PHE A 724 24.63 -2.97 40.38
CA PHE A 724 24.57 -2.41 41.71
C PHE A 724 25.98 -2.29 42.30
N ALA A 725 26.28 -1.15 42.92
CA ALA A 725 27.54 -0.92 43.61
C ALA A 725 27.27 -0.47 45.03
N THR A 726 28.03 -1.06 45.94
CA THR A 726 28.13 -0.61 47.31
C THR A 726 29.45 0.12 47.53
N PRO A 727 29.51 0.99 48.54
CA PRO A 727 30.74 1.68 48.93
C PRO A 727 31.86 0.70 49.30
N ASN A 728 33.12 1.12 49.12
CA ASN A 728 34.27 0.24 49.27
C ASN A 728 34.32 -0.40 50.69
N PRO A 729 34.23 -1.74 50.80
CA PRO A 729 34.24 -2.43 52.09
C PRO A 729 35.57 -2.25 52.84
N GLU A 730 36.68 -1.97 52.15
CA GLU A 730 37.98 -1.69 52.78
C GLU A 730 37.97 -0.36 53.53
N GLU A 731 37.34 0.67 52.98
CA GLU A 731 37.22 1.97 53.66
C GLU A 731 36.33 1.84 54.90
N ALA A 732 35.21 1.10 54.79
CA ALA A 732 34.36 0.80 55.94
C ALA A 732 35.13 0.03 57.02
N SER A 733 35.93 -0.97 56.63
CA SER A 733 36.77 -1.77 57.54
C SER A 733 37.84 -0.92 58.22
N HIS A 734 38.48 0.00 57.49
CA HIS A 734 39.46 0.93 58.05
C HIS A 734 38.83 1.85 59.10
N ILE A 735 37.67 2.44 58.80
CA ILE A 735 36.95 3.29 59.76
C ILE A 735 36.52 2.49 60.99
N GLN A 736 36.05 1.25 60.82
CA GLN A 736 35.71 0.36 61.94
C GLN A 736 36.93 0.05 62.83
N GLN A 737 38.09 -0.22 62.22
CA GLN A 737 39.32 -0.48 62.95
C GLN A 737 39.78 0.78 63.73
N GLU A 738 39.62 1.96 63.14
CA GLU A 738 39.93 3.24 63.78
C GLU A 738 39.01 3.51 64.98
N ILE A 739 37.71 3.22 64.85
CA ILE A 739 36.75 3.29 65.96
C ILE A 739 37.17 2.33 67.09
N LEU A 740 37.52 1.09 66.78
CA LEU A 740 37.96 0.10 67.77
C LEU A 740 39.22 0.57 68.51
N ASN A 741 40.18 1.13 67.79
CA ASN A 741 41.40 1.69 68.37
C ASN A 741 41.09 2.85 69.34
N LEU A 742 40.21 3.77 68.96
CA LEU A 742 39.77 4.88 69.82
C LEU A 742 38.97 4.39 71.03
N GLN A 743 38.12 3.36 70.89
CA GLN A 743 37.40 2.75 72.01
C GLN A 743 38.36 2.15 73.04
N ASN A 744 39.40 1.45 72.58
CA ASN A 744 40.46 0.92 73.43
C ASN A 744 41.23 2.05 74.16
N GLN A 745 41.58 3.13 73.46
CA GLN A 745 42.23 4.31 74.07
C GLN A 745 41.33 5.00 75.12
N SER A 746 40.02 5.11 74.87
CA SER A 746 39.03 5.67 75.81
C SER A 746 38.90 4.86 77.11
N GLY A 747 39.14 3.54 77.04
CA GLY A 747 39.18 2.64 78.20
C GLY A 747 40.46 2.78 79.04
N GLN A 748 41.57 3.21 78.43
CA GLN A 748 42.89 3.30 79.06
C GLN A 748 43.20 4.69 79.63
N THR A 749 42.61 5.76 79.10
CA THR A 749 42.85 7.12 79.60
C THR A 749 42.03 7.44 80.86
N THR A 750 42.68 8.03 81.86
CA THR A 750 42.03 8.57 83.08
C THR A 750 41.74 10.07 82.96
N ASP A 751 42.28 10.75 81.94
CA ASP A 751 42.02 12.16 81.69
C ASP A 751 40.63 12.36 81.07
N LYS A 752 39.78 13.10 81.78
CA LYS A 752 38.40 13.41 81.39
C LYS A 752 38.32 14.25 80.11
N ALA A 753 39.28 15.15 79.87
CA ALA A 753 39.30 15.97 78.67
C ALA A 753 39.63 15.14 77.42
N GLU A 754 40.66 14.30 77.52
CA GLU A 754 41.06 13.40 76.44
C GLU A 754 39.99 12.34 76.17
N ARG A 755 39.36 11.78 77.21
CA ARG A 755 38.23 10.85 77.05
C ARG A 755 37.06 11.48 76.29
N LYS A 756 36.76 12.77 76.52
CA LYS A 756 35.73 13.51 75.80
C LYS A 756 36.11 13.73 74.33
N ARG A 757 37.38 14.07 74.05
CA ARG A 757 37.90 14.22 72.68
C ARG A 757 37.81 12.91 71.89
N ILE A 758 38.24 11.80 72.50
CA ILE A 758 38.17 10.46 71.90
C ILE A 758 36.71 10.09 71.63
N LYS A 759 35.80 10.34 72.57
CA LYS A 759 34.37 10.09 72.38
C LYS A 759 33.79 10.87 71.20
N ASN A 760 34.12 12.16 71.06
CA ASN A 760 33.70 12.95 69.90
C ASN A 760 34.29 12.43 68.58
N GLY A 761 35.54 11.93 68.60
CA GLY A 761 36.19 11.30 67.45
C GLY A 761 35.48 10.00 67.02
N ILE A 762 35.12 9.15 67.99
CA ILE A 762 34.30 7.95 67.76
C ILE A 762 32.95 8.35 67.16
N GLU A 763 32.24 9.30 67.76
CA GLU A 763 30.94 9.77 67.25
C GLU A 763 31.04 10.30 65.80
N THR A 764 32.14 10.99 65.46
CA THR A 764 32.40 11.50 64.11
C THR A 764 32.68 10.37 63.11
N LEU A 765 33.52 9.40 63.48
CA LEU A 765 33.83 8.24 62.63
C LEU A 765 32.64 7.29 62.51
N GLU A 766 31.86 7.11 63.57
CA GLU A 766 30.60 6.37 63.53
C GLU A 766 29.61 7.05 62.57
N ALA A 767 29.51 8.39 62.59
CA ALA A 767 28.71 9.13 61.62
C ALA A 767 29.25 9.00 60.19
N LYS A 768 30.57 9.00 59.99
CA LYS A 768 31.21 8.79 58.68
C LYS A 768 30.94 7.37 58.16
N LEU A 769 31.17 6.35 58.98
CA LEU A 769 30.86 4.95 58.67
C LEU A 769 29.38 4.76 58.40
N GLN A 770 28.53 5.42 59.17
CA GLN A 770 27.09 5.41 58.97
C GLN A 770 26.70 6.01 57.63
N ASN A 771 27.27 7.14 57.23
CA ASN A 771 27.01 7.75 55.93
C ASN A 771 27.52 6.86 54.78
N LEU A 772 28.73 6.29 54.95
CA LEU A 772 29.35 5.40 53.96
C LEU A 772 28.56 4.10 53.78
N THR A 773 28.04 3.49 54.85
CA THR A 773 27.34 2.19 54.77
C THR A 773 25.82 2.30 54.65
N GLY A 774 25.27 3.51 54.78
CA GLY A 774 23.84 3.79 54.63
C GLY A 774 23.45 4.07 53.18
N LEU A 775 22.17 4.37 52.95
CA LEU A 775 21.66 4.69 51.61
C LEU A 775 22.37 5.86 50.95
N LYS A 776 22.84 6.85 51.73
CA LYS A 776 23.62 7.98 51.22
C LYS A 776 24.90 7.53 50.50
N GLY A 777 25.71 6.66 51.12
CA GLY A 777 26.93 6.17 50.50
C GLY A 777 26.66 5.29 49.27
N ILE A 778 25.60 4.48 49.31
CA ILE A 778 25.15 3.70 48.14
C ILE A 778 24.75 4.64 47.00
N GLU A 779 23.95 5.66 47.28
CA GLU A 779 23.54 6.66 46.29
C GLU A 779 24.74 7.40 45.68
N GLU A 780 25.72 7.81 46.48
CA GLU A 780 26.96 8.47 46.01
C GLU A 780 27.76 7.53 45.09
N THR A 781 27.91 6.26 45.47
CA THR A 781 28.62 5.25 44.66
C THR A 781 27.90 4.95 43.35
N MET A 782 26.57 4.79 43.41
CA MET A 782 25.72 4.56 42.25
C MET A 782 25.71 5.77 41.30
N THR A 783 25.73 6.97 41.86
CA THR A 783 25.87 8.23 41.11
C THR A 783 27.16 8.23 40.31
N GLN A 784 28.29 7.94 40.95
CA GLN A 784 29.59 7.86 40.28
C GLN A 784 29.56 6.82 39.14
N ARG A 785 28.96 5.65 39.38
CA ARG A 785 28.80 4.61 38.34
C ARG A 785 27.95 5.06 37.15
N VAL A 786 26.85 5.77 37.39
CA VAL A 786 26.00 6.35 36.34
C VAL A 786 26.80 7.36 35.53
N VAL A 787 27.53 8.26 36.20
CA VAL A 787 28.37 9.30 35.57
C VAL A 787 29.44 8.67 34.68
N GLU A 788 30.18 7.69 35.20
CA GLU A 788 31.20 6.95 34.44
C GLU A 788 30.58 6.19 33.26
N SER A 789 29.40 5.62 33.46
CA SER A 789 28.69 4.87 32.42
C SER A 789 28.19 5.78 31.31
N ALA A 790 27.64 6.94 31.68
CA ALA A 790 27.20 8.00 30.78
C ALA A 790 28.39 8.52 29.96
N CYS A 791 29.48 8.93 30.62
CA CYS A 791 30.68 9.43 29.93
C CYS A 791 31.21 8.40 28.94
N ARG A 792 31.32 7.13 29.34
CA ARG A 792 31.79 6.05 28.44
C ARG A 792 30.82 5.76 27.29
N LYS A 793 29.50 5.76 27.52
CA LYS A 793 28.52 5.46 26.45
C LYS A 793 28.38 6.59 25.44
N LEU A 794 28.56 7.81 25.92
CA LEU A 794 28.45 9.04 25.14
C LEU A 794 29.81 9.52 24.61
N ASP A 795 30.88 8.76 24.91
CA ASP A 795 32.27 9.09 24.55
C ASP A 795 32.70 10.49 25.05
N LEU A 796 32.16 10.92 26.19
CA LEU A 796 32.46 12.23 26.78
C LEU A 796 33.81 12.19 27.52
N PRO A 797 34.63 13.26 27.41
CA PRO A 797 35.87 13.38 28.17
C PRO A 797 35.64 13.37 29.69
N ALA A 798 36.67 12.99 30.46
CA ALA A 798 36.58 12.88 31.92
C ALA A 798 36.19 14.19 32.63
N GLU A 799 36.45 15.35 32.03
CA GLU A 799 36.07 16.66 32.57
C GLU A 799 34.54 16.85 32.66
N TYR A 800 33.75 16.11 31.89
CA TYR A 800 32.28 16.14 31.95
C TYR A 800 31.74 15.39 33.17
N GLN A 801 32.54 14.58 33.87
CA GLN A 801 32.07 13.84 35.03
C GLN A 801 31.53 14.78 36.12
N GLN A 802 32.31 15.81 36.46
CA GLN A 802 31.88 16.77 37.49
C GLN A 802 30.67 17.58 37.02
N LYS A 803 30.63 18.01 35.75
CA LYS A 803 29.47 18.72 35.18
C LYS A 803 28.19 17.88 35.23
N ILE A 804 28.29 16.58 34.94
CA ILE A 804 27.16 15.66 35.06
C ILE A 804 26.73 15.50 36.51
N ILE A 805 27.68 15.37 37.45
CA ILE A 805 27.37 15.27 38.89
C ILE A 805 26.60 16.52 39.35
N ASP A 806 27.09 17.69 39.00
CA ASP A 806 26.51 18.98 39.41
C ASP A 806 25.09 19.17 38.85
N ASN A 807 24.80 18.61 37.66
CA ASN A 807 23.51 18.72 36.97
C ASN A 807 22.66 17.43 36.98
N LEU A 808 23.06 16.41 37.75
CA LEU A 808 22.53 15.05 37.63
C LEU A 808 21.01 14.97 37.83
N GLU A 809 20.46 15.74 38.77
CA GLU A 809 19.02 15.76 39.03
C GLU A 809 18.23 16.32 37.84
N ALA A 810 18.70 17.40 37.24
CA ALA A 810 18.08 17.99 36.06
C ALA A 810 18.16 17.03 34.86
N LEU A 811 19.32 16.40 34.64
CA LEU A 811 19.55 15.46 33.54
C LEU A 811 18.74 14.16 33.67
N LEU A 812 18.47 13.71 34.89
CA LEU A 812 17.59 12.56 35.13
C LEU A 812 16.11 12.93 34.96
N LYS A 813 15.69 14.12 35.42
CA LYS A 813 14.30 14.59 35.23
C LYS A 813 13.96 14.86 33.77
N SER A 814 14.93 15.34 32.99
CA SER A 814 14.74 15.62 31.56
C SER A 814 14.57 14.34 30.73
N GLY A 815 15.15 13.22 31.18
CA GLY A 815 15.19 11.96 30.44
C GLY A 815 16.36 11.88 29.45
N VAL A 816 17.35 12.78 29.53
CA VAL A 816 18.53 12.78 28.65
C VAL A 816 19.25 11.44 28.67
N PHE A 817 19.42 10.84 29.86
CA PHE A 817 20.09 9.55 30.02
C PHE A 817 19.25 8.33 29.59
N GLU A 818 17.99 8.53 29.23
CA GLU A 818 17.17 7.52 28.58
C GLU A 818 17.25 7.67 27.05
N ILE A 819 17.04 8.90 26.57
CA ILE A 819 16.89 9.20 25.15
C ILE A 819 18.21 9.07 24.40
N VAL A 820 19.25 9.76 24.88
CA VAL A 820 20.53 9.85 24.16
C VAL A 820 21.18 8.48 24.01
N PRO A 821 21.26 7.62 25.05
CA PRO A 821 21.90 6.32 24.92
C PRO A 821 21.12 5.37 24.02
N SER A 822 19.78 5.44 24.06
CA SER A 822 18.92 4.69 23.14
C SER A 822 19.19 5.09 21.69
N LEU A 823 19.23 6.38 21.39
CA LEU A 823 19.59 6.88 20.05
C LEU A 823 21.01 6.48 19.65
N ALA A 824 21.99 6.64 20.55
CA ALA A 824 23.38 6.26 20.28
C ALA A 824 23.52 4.78 19.93
N GLY A 825 22.86 3.89 20.68
CA GLY A 825 22.85 2.45 20.40
C GLY A 825 22.19 2.10 19.06
N LYS A 826 21.16 2.83 18.66
CA LYS A 826 20.54 2.66 17.34
C LYS A 826 21.39 3.19 16.20
N TYR A 827 22.08 4.30 16.41
CA TYR A 827 22.98 4.84 15.39
C TYR A 827 24.20 3.94 15.22
N ASP A 828 24.69 3.31 16.31
CA ASP A 828 25.69 2.25 16.22
C ASP A 828 25.17 1.05 15.41
N SER A 829 23.97 0.55 15.70
CA SER A 829 23.42 -0.60 14.96
C SER A 829 23.12 -0.30 13.48
N LYS A 830 22.84 0.97 13.14
CA LYS A 830 22.65 1.45 11.77
C LYS A 830 23.95 1.87 11.06
N ASN A 831 25.11 1.81 11.72
CA ASN A 831 26.39 2.35 11.22
C ASN A 831 26.35 3.84 10.83
N GLU A 832 25.60 4.67 11.58
CA GLU A 832 25.45 6.11 11.35
C GLU A 832 26.40 6.93 12.23
N SER A 833 27.71 6.78 12.01
CA SER A 833 28.76 7.41 12.84
C SER A 833 28.68 8.94 12.87
N GLU A 834 28.36 9.58 11.74
CA GLU A 834 28.20 11.04 11.64
C GLU A 834 27.02 11.54 12.47
N VAL A 835 25.89 10.84 12.44
CA VAL A 835 24.68 11.16 13.22
C VAL A 835 24.97 10.98 14.71
N LYS A 836 25.70 9.92 15.08
CA LYS A 836 26.15 9.69 16.46
C LYS A 836 27.10 10.78 16.95
N GLN A 837 28.00 11.27 16.09
CA GLN A 837 28.90 12.36 16.44
C GLN A 837 28.12 13.65 16.70
N LEU A 838 27.10 13.96 15.90
CA LEU A 838 26.22 15.10 16.16
C LEU A 838 25.45 14.94 17.47
N LEU A 839 24.92 13.74 17.76
CA LEU A 839 24.25 13.44 19.03
C LEU A 839 25.17 13.71 20.23
N LYS A 840 26.46 13.34 20.13
CA LYS A 840 27.47 13.61 21.15
C LYS A 840 27.62 15.12 21.39
N VAL A 841 27.83 15.91 20.34
CA VAL A 841 27.96 17.37 20.43
C VAL A 841 26.71 18.01 21.03
N ILE A 842 25.52 17.60 20.59
CA ILE A 842 24.25 18.05 21.19
C ILE A 842 24.24 17.76 22.70
N THR A 843 24.67 16.57 23.09
CA THR A 843 24.65 16.15 24.50
C THR A 843 25.66 16.92 25.35
N GLU A 844 26.84 17.21 24.81
CA GLU A 844 27.84 18.08 25.45
C GLU A 844 27.22 19.43 25.81
N HIS A 845 26.58 20.10 24.85
CA HIS A 845 25.96 21.40 25.08
C HIS A 845 24.69 21.36 25.96
N ILE A 846 23.97 20.23 26.00
CA ILE A 846 22.90 20.02 26.98
C ILE A 846 23.48 19.95 28.41
N ILE A 847 24.60 19.25 28.60
CA ILE A 847 25.26 19.12 29.90
C ILE A 847 25.89 20.45 30.35
N GLU A 848 26.43 21.22 29.41
CA GLU A 848 26.99 22.55 29.66
C GLU A 848 25.91 23.61 29.93
N GLY A 849 24.66 23.33 29.56
CA GLY A 849 23.54 24.28 29.71
C GLY A 849 23.57 25.43 28.71
N ASP A 850 24.38 25.33 27.65
CA ASP A 850 24.57 26.36 26.62
C ASP A 850 24.02 25.94 25.24
N PHE A 851 23.28 24.82 25.16
CA PHE A 851 22.68 24.27 23.93
C PHE A 851 22.02 25.33 23.03
N ARG A 852 21.22 26.24 23.60
CA ARG A 852 20.56 27.30 22.81
C ARG A 852 21.58 28.23 22.16
N SER A 853 22.61 28.65 22.91
CA SER A 853 23.68 29.50 22.40
C SER A 853 24.47 28.79 21.29
N TRP A 854 24.85 27.53 21.51
CA TRP A 854 25.54 26.71 20.50
C TRP A 854 24.72 26.59 19.21
N ARG A 855 23.44 26.21 19.33
CA ARG A 855 22.54 25.98 18.20
C ARG A 855 22.45 27.19 17.28
N TYR A 856 22.41 28.40 17.83
CA TYR A 856 22.30 29.62 17.05
C TYR A 856 23.64 30.28 16.68
N ALA A 857 24.76 29.89 17.32
CA ALA A 857 26.09 30.41 17.02
C ALA A 857 26.88 29.55 16.01
N HIS A 858 26.40 28.34 15.71
CA HIS A 858 27.04 27.44 14.75
C HIS A 858 27.12 28.08 13.34
N GLU A 859 28.21 27.87 12.60
CA GLU A 859 28.42 28.47 11.27
C GLU A 859 27.28 28.18 10.29
N ARG A 860 26.78 26.94 10.29
CA ARG A 860 25.62 26.55 9.47
C ARG A 860 24.35 27.34 9.81
N SER A 861 24.21 27.83 11.05
CA SER A 861 23.06 28.61 11.48
C SER A 861 23.00 29.97 10.77
N GLU A 862 24.14 30.58 10.46
CA GLU A 862 24.18 31.81 9.66
C GLU A 862 23.66 31.57 8.23
N THR A 863 23.98 30.43 7.61
CA THR A 863 23.44 30.05 6.30
C THR A 863 21.95 29.73 6.38
N GLN A 864 21.53 28.97 7.39
CA GLN A 864 20.14 28.58 7.64
C GLN A 864 19.22 29.79 7.89
N LEU A 865 19.73 30.82 8.57
CA LEU A 865 19.02 32.08 8.86
C LEU A 865 19.42 33.22 7.91
N SER A 866 20.13 32.91 6.82
CA SER A 866 20.58 33.91 5.85
C SER A 866 19.40 34.65 5.24
N GLY A 867 19.53 35.95 4.93
CA GLY A 867 18.44 36.76 4.38
C GLY A 867 17.42 37.25 5.41
N LEU A 868 17.58 36.94 6.69
CA LEU A 868 16.97 37.71 7.79
C LEU A 868 17.90 38.85 8.20
N SER A 869 17.33 40.00 8.57
CA SER A 869 18.03 41.07 9.28
C SER A 869 18.43 40.62 10.70
N ASP A 870 19.37 41.33 11.34
CA ASP A 870 19.80 40.98 12.70
C ASP A 870 18.64 41.05 13.72
N GLU A 871 17.73 42.01 13.56
CA GLU A 871 16.49 42.12 14.35
C GLU A 871 15.57 40.90 14.13
N GLN A 872 15.37 40.47 12.89
CA GLN A 872 14.58 39.29 12.56
C GLN A 872 15.25 37.99 13.03
N LYS A 873 16.58 37.89 12.97
CA LYS A 873 17.33 36.75 13.52
C LYS A 873 17.13 36.67 15.03
N GLU A 874 17.22 37.79 15.74
CA GLU A 874 16.99 37.83 17.19
C GLU A 874 15.52 37.51 17.52
N PHE A 875 14.58 38.00 16.73
CA PHE A 875 13.16 37.65 16.85
C PHE A 875 12.89 36.16 16.58
N TRP A 876 13.57 35.55 15.61
CA TRP A 876 13.50 34.11 15.39
C TRP A 876 14.06 33.34 16.57
N LYS A 877 15.24 33.72 17.08
CA LYS A 877 15.88 33.04 18.22
C LYS A 877 14.98 33.02 19.45
N ASN A 878 14.23 34.08 19.72
CA ASN A 878 13.31 34.17 20.85
C ASN A 878 11.97 33.47 20.57
N ASN A 879 11.48 32.71 21.55
CA ASN A 879 10.14 32.11 21.47
C ASN A 879 9.10 33.18 21.75
N LEU A 880 7.96 33.10 21.08
CA LEU A 880 6.81 33.97 21.37
C LEU A 880 6.24 33.69 22.76
N ASP A 881 5.60 34.69 23.35
CA ASP A 881 4.80 34.49 24.56
C ASP A 881 3.68 33.46 24.27
N PRO A 882 3.43 32.50 25.17
CA PRO A 882 2.38 31.50 24.97
C PRO A 882 1.02 32.16 24.75
N ILE A 883 0.29 31.72 23.73
CA ILE A 883 -1.07 32.17 23.43
C ILE A 883 -2.04 31.18 24.05
N SER A 884 -2.70 31.60 25.13
CA SER A 884 -3.79 30.84 25.73
C SER A 884 -5.11 31.26 25.10
N ILE A 885 -5.86 30.28 24.60
CA ILE A 885 -7.23 30.45 24.15
C ILE A 885 -8.13 29.74 25.15
N GLU A 886 -9.01 30.52 25.78
CA GLU A 886 -10.18 29.93 26.43
C GLU A 886 -11.08 29.41 25.32
N ILE A 887 -11.32 28.11 25.33
CA ILE A 887 -12.29 27.49 24.47
C ILE A 887 -13.65 27.90 25.06
N GLU A 888 -14.16 29.05 24.61
CA GLU A 888 -15.57 29.36 24.79
C GLU A 888 -16.32 28.19 24.16
N LEU A 889 -16.98 27.39 25.02
CA LEU A 889 -17.90 26.36 24.59
C LEU A 889 -19.01 27.09 23.83
N ALA A 890 -18.82 27.30 22.54
CA ALA A 890 -19.75 28.05 21.71
C ALA A 890 -21.15 27.53 22.00
N GLU A 891 -22.10 28.44 22.21
CA GLU A 891 -23.50 28.20 22.62
C GLU A 891 -24.32 27.32 21.62
N GLY A 892 -23.66 26.58 20.74
CA GLY A 892 -24.20 25.43 20.03
C GLY A 892 -23.88 24.11 20.74
N GLU A 893 -24.29 23.92 22.00
CA GLU A 893 -24.29 22.59 22.64
C GLU A 893 -24.95 21.53 21.73
N SER A 894 -25.92 21.93 20.90
CA SER A 894 -26.55 21.04 19.91
C SER A 894 -25.64 20.65 18.74
N GLY A 895 -24.75 21.54 18.30
CA GLY A 895 -23.82 21.29 17.18
C GLY A 895 -22.67 20.38 17.62
N ARG A 896 -22.05 20.72 18.76
CA ARG A 896 -21.01 19.88 19.35
C ARG A 896 -21.52 18.49 19.75
N ARG A 897 -22.71 18.41 20.38
CA ARG A 897 -23.34 17.11 20.67
C ARG A 897 -23.67 16.35 19.40
N ALA A 898 -23.97 17.02 18.28
CA ALA A 898 -24.20 16.35 17.01
C ALA A 898 -22.91 15.76 16.44
N ASP A 899 -21.79 16.50 16.49
CA ASP A 899 -20.50 16.01 15.98
C ASP A 899 -19.89 14.90 16.85
N GLU A 900 -19.93 15.06 18.17
CA GLU A 900 -19.48 14.01 19.10
C GLU A 900 -20.35 12.75 19.01
N LEU A 901 -21.69 12.92 18.87
CA LEU A 901 -22.59 11.80 18.63
C LEU A 901 -22.33 11.15 17.27
N LYS A 902 -22.08 11.94 16.22
CA LYS A 902 -21.78 11.43 14.88
C LYS A 902 -20.46 10.65 14.87
N ALA A 903 -19.43 11.14 15.54
CA ALA A 903 -18.16 10.43 15.70
C ALA A 903 -18.34 9.12 16.50
N ALA A 904 -19.12 9.15 17.59
CA ALA A 904 -19.43 7.94 18.35
C ALA A 904 -20.25 6.94 17.53
N GLN A 905 -21.25 7.40 16.77
CA GLN A 905 -22.06 6.57 15.87
C GLN A 905 -21.21 5.94 14.77
N GLU A 906 -20.25 6.68 14.22
CA GLU A 906 -19.33 6.19 13.21
C GLU A 906 -18.42 5.09 13.76
N ILE A 907 -17.86 5.29 14.96
CA ILE A 907 -17.06 4.25 15.64
C ILE A 907 -17.91 3.01 15.90
N ILE A 908 -19.16 3.18 16.37
CA ILE A 908 -20.08 2.07 16.62
C ILE A 908 -20.52 1.38 15.32
N ARG A 909 -20.71 2.12 14.22
CA ARG A 909 -21.00 1.57 12.89
C ARG A 909 -19.84 0.70 12.41
N ASN A 910 -18.62 1.22 12.51
CA ASN A 910 -17.41 0.46 12.18
C ASN A 910 -17.27 -0.78 13.07
N ALA A 911 -17.63 -0.68 14.36
CA ALA A 911 -17.65 -1.82 15.27
C ALA A 911 -18.64 -2.89 14.82
N LYS A 912 -19.87 -2.49 14.50
CA LYS A 912 -20.92 -3.38 13.99
C LYS A 912 -20.52 -4.06 12.69
N GLU A 913 -19.95 -3.33 11.74
CA GLU A 913 -19.47 -3.87 10.46
C GLU A 913 -18.39 -4.92 10.68
N HIS A 914 -17.40 -4.63 11.54
CA HIS A 914 -16.38 -5.61 11.86
C HIS A 914 -16.91 -6.87 12.57
N ILE A 915 -17.93 -6.72 13.43
CA ILE A 915 -18.58 -7.89 14.05
C ILE A 915 -19.32 -8.71 12.99
N LEU A 916 -20.00 -8.07 12.03
CA LEU A 916 -20.64 -8.77 10.91
C LEU A 916 -19.62 -9.44 9.99
N ASP A 917 -18.47 -8.82 9.75
CA ASP A 917 -17.41 -9.40 8.92
C ASP A 917 -16.74 -10.60 9.60
N SER A 918 -16.48 -10.51 10.90
CA SER A 918 -15.89 -11.60 11.69
C SER A 918 -16.89 -12.71 12.03
N GLN A 919 -18.17 -12.37 12.19
CA GLN A 919 -19.26 -13.30 12.48
C GLN A 919 -20.49 -12.97 11.61
N PRO A 920 -20.53 -13.44 10.34
CA PRO A 920 -21.62 -13.14 9.41
C PRO A 920 -23.01 -13.61 9.85
N SER A 921 -23.06 -14.54 10.82
CA SER A 921 -24.30 -15.05 11.42
C SER A 921 -24.81 -14.19 12.58
N PHE A 922 -24.05 -13.19 13.03
CA PHE A 922 -24.45 -12.32 14.13
C PHE A 922 -25.56 -11.35 13.66
N ASP A 923 -26.71 -11.36 14.34
CA ASP A 923 -27.87 -10.57 13.92
C ASP A 923 -28.09 -9.37 14.85
N PHE A 924 -27.78 -8.17 14.37
CA PHE A 924 -28.04 -6.91 15.07
C PHE A 924 -29.49 -6.42 14.95
N SER A 925 -30.41 -7.22 14.41
CA SER A 925 -31.81 -6.85 14.27
C SER A 925 -32.49 -6.69 15.62
N LYS A 926 -33.50 -5.80 15.66
CA LYS A 926 -34.40 -5.68 16.80
C LYS A 926 -35.12 -7.02 17.09
N THR A 927 -35.43 -7.78 16.04
CA THR A 927 -36.08 -9.10 16.15
C THR A 927 -35.22 -10.09 16.92
N ARG A 928 -33.89 -10.11 16.68
CA ARG A 928 -32.96 -10.94 17.46
C ARG A 928 -32.90 -10.51 18.92
N PHE A 929 -32.82 -9.21 19.20
CA PHE A 929 -32.85 -8.68 20.56
C PHE A 929 -34.12 -9.10 21.32
N ASP A 930 -35.29 -8.99 20.68
CA ASP A 930 -36.57 -9.39 21.28
C ASP A 930 -36.62 -10.91 21.52
N THR A 931 -36.06 -11.70 20.59
CA THR A 931 -35.96 -13.17 20.71
C THR A 931 -35.05 -13.59 21.86
N LEU A 932 -33.87 -12.97 21.99
CA LEU A 932 -32.94 -13.21 23.09
C LEU A 932 -33.57 -12.87 24.44
N SER A 933 -34.31 -11.76 24.51
CA SER A 933 -35.03 -11.36 25.72
C SER A 933 -36.05 -12.41 26.17
N ALA A 934 -36.77 -13.03 25.23
CA ALA A 934 -37.69 -14.14 25.52
C ALA A 934 -36.93 -15.40 25.98
N GLN A 935 -35.82 -15.75 25.33
CA GLN A 935 -34.98 -16.91 25.70
C GLN A 935 -34.36 -16.74 27.10
N ILE A 936 -33.91 -15.54 27.46
CA ILE A 936 -33.40 -15.23 28.81
C ILE A 936 -34.48 -15.47 29.87
N HIS A 937 -35.74 -15.11 29.58
CA HIS A 937 -36.85 -15.36 30.48
C HIS A 937 -37.11 -16.87 30.64
N GLU A 938 -37.13 -17.60 29.53
CA GLU A 938 -37.31 -19.07 29.53
C GLU A 938 -36.22 -19.79 30.31
N VAL A 939 -34.95 -19.46 30.06
CA VAL A 939 -33.81 -20.04 30.79
C VAL A 939 -33.88 -19.67 32.28
N THR A 940 -34.33 -18.47 32.62
CA THR A 940 -34.53 -18.06 34.02
C THR A 940 -35.59 -18.92 34.73
N GLU A 941 -36.69 -19.25 34.06
CA GLU A 941 -37.70 -20.17 34.63
C GLU A 941 -37.17 -21.60 34.74
N ARG A 942 -36.38 -22.08 33.76
CA ARG A 942 -35.71 -23.39 33.82
C ARG A 942 -34.71 -23.50 34.98
N ILE A 943 -33.98 -22.42 35.30
CA ILE A 943 -33.07 -22.36 36.46
C ILE A 943 -33.88 -22.52 37.77
N LYS A 944 -35.05 -21.89 37.86
CA LYS A 944 -35.91 -21.96 39.06
C LYS A 944 -36.50 -23.35 39.27
N THR A 945 -36.81 -24.06 38.19
CA THR A 945 -37.48 -25.38 38.23
C THR A 945 -36.52 -26.56 38.23
N SER A 946 -35.26 -26.37 37.85
CA SER A 946 -34.27 -27.45 37.84
C SER A 946 -33.93 -27.94 39.26
N SER A 947 -33.94 -29.26 39.43
CA SER A 947 -33.58 -29.95 40.67
C SER A 947 -32.12 -30.41 40.73
N SER A 948 -31.35 -30.24 39.64
CA SER A 948 -29.94 -30.65 39.53
C SER A 948 -29.01 -29.43 39.61
N GLU A 949 -28.02 -29.47 40.50
CA GLU A 949 -27.04 -28.37 40.63
C GLU A 949 -26.14 -28.22 39.40
N ASP A 950 -25.81 -29.32 38.73
CA ASP A 950 -24.99 -29.28 37.50
C ASP A 950 -25.79 -28.70 36.33
N GLU A 951 -27.08 -29.01 36.25
CA GLU A 951 -27.98 -28.43 35.25
C GLU A 951 -28.19 -26.93 35.51
N LYS A 952 -28.40 -26.51 36.76
CA LYS A 952 -28.46 -25.09 37.12
C LYS A 952 -27.20 -24.34 36.73
N LYS A 953 -26.00 -24.89 37.02
CA LYS A 953 -24.73 -24.24 36.62
C LYS A 953 -24.64 -24.05 35.11
N ARG A 954 -25.04 -25.06 34.33
CA ARG A 954 -25.07 -24.97 32.87
C ARG A 954 -26.07 -23.91 32.37
N LEU A 955 -27.28 -23.88 32.94
CA LEU A 955 -28.30 -22.90 32.57
C LEU A 955 -27.93 -21.47 32.98
N ILE A 956 -27.22 -21.29 34.10
CA ILE A 956 -26.67 -19.99 34.51
C ILE A 956 -25.65 -19.48 33.48
N LEU A 957 -24.79 -20.37 32.98
CA LEU A 957 -23.82 -20.02 31.94
C LEU A 957 -24.53 -19.64 30.63
N GLU A 958 -25.51 -20.45 30.21
CA GLU A 958 -26.35 -20.17 29.03
C GLU A 958 -27.06 -18.82 29.13
N LYS A 959 -27.69 -18.55 30.28
CA LYS A 959 -28.31 -17.26 30.56
C LYS A 959 -27.33 -16.10 30.44
N ARG A 960 -26.12 -16.25 30.98
CA ARG A 960 -25.09 -15.19 30.92
C ARG A 960 -24.71 -14.88 29.48
N THR A 961 -24.48 -15.90 28.65
CA THR A 961 -24.17 -15.70 27.23
C THR A 961 -25.29 -14.98 26.48
N LEU A 962 -26.55 -15.43 26.67
CA LEU A 962 -27.72 -14.79 26.04
C LEU A 962 -27.88 -13.33 26.50
N GLN A 963 -27.65 -13.05 27.79
CA GLN A 963 -27.68 -11.70 28.33
C GLN A 963 -26.58 -10.79 27.75
N SER A 964 -25.37 -11.30 27.58
CA SER A 964 -24.27 -10.54 26.99
C SER A 964 -24.54 -10.22 25.51
N GLU A 965 -25.09 -11.18 24.75
CA GLU A 965 -25.51 -10.96 23.35
C GLU A 965 -26.63 -9.92 23.25
N ALA A 966 -27.67 -10.03 24.10
CA ALA A 966 -28.77 -9.07 24.12
C ALA A 966 -28.28 -7.65 24.49
N THR A 967 -27.40 -7.54 25.48
CA THR A 967 -26.84 -6.24 25.92
C THR A 967 -26.00 -5.59 24.81
N LEU A 968 -25.21 -6.38 24.09
CA LEU A 968 -24.43 -5.91 22.94
C LEU A 968 -25.33 -5.36 21.82
N ILE A 969 -26.32 -6.14 21.38
CA ILE A 969 -27.26 -5.71 20.33
C ILE A 969 -28.06 -4.48 20.79
N GLY A 970 -28.52 -4.48 22.04
CA GLY A 970 -29.26 -3.38 22.63
C GLY A 970 -28.47 -2.07 22.65
N GLY A 971 -27.21 -2.12 23.11
CA GLY A 971 -26.33 -0.95 23.16
C GLY A 971 -26.02 -0.38 21.78
N ILE A 972 -25.71 -1.22 20.79
CA ILE A 972 -25.46 -0.74 19.41
C ILE A 972 -26.70 -0.08 18.83
N LEU A 973 -27.87 -0.71 18.94
CA LEU A 973 -29.13 -0.15 18.45
C LEU A 973 -29.50 1.16 19.14
N GLU A 974 -29.13 1.32 20.40
CA GLU A 974 -29.39 2.53 21.18
C GLU A 974 -28.49 3.69 20.79
N VAL A 975 -27.19 3.46 20.55
CA VAL A 975 -26.28 4.49 20.00
C VAL A 975 -26.67 4.87 18.57
N GLU A 976 -27.00 3.89 17.72
CA GLU A 976 -27.44 4.14 16.33
C GLU A 976 -28.73 4.97 16.27
N ARG A 977 -29.64 4.80 17.23
CA ARG A 977 -30.91 5.56 17.31
C ARG A 977 -30.83 6.83 18.15
N ALA A 978 -29.69 7.09 18.78
CA ALA A 978 -29.50 8.30 19.55
C ALA A 978 -29.58 9.52 18.64
N THR A 979 -30.21 10.58 19.14
CA THR A 979 -30.31 11.88 18.48
C THR A 979 -29.66 12.91 19.40
N PRO A 980 -29.25 14.09 18.91
CA PRO A 980 -28.69 15.14 19.76
C PRO A 980 -29.62 15.54 20.94
N LYS A 981 -30.93 15.26 20.83
CA LYS A 981 -31.94 15.51 21.88
C LYS A 981 -32.13 14.34 22.86
N SER A 982 -31.92 13.10 22.44
CA SER A 982 -32.03 11.90 23.29
C SER A 982 -30.67 11.42 23.85
N TYR A 983 -29.60 12.09 23.45
CA TYR A 983 -28.21 11.86 23.82
C TYR A 983 -27.86 12.55 25.16
N THR A 984 -27.18 11.80 26.05
CA THR A 984 -26.39 12.38 27.14
C THR A 984 -25.00 11.72 27.15
N ARG A 985 -23.95 12.51 27.42
CA ARG A 985 -22.54 12.06 27.47
C ARG A 985 -22.36 10.85 28.39
N GLU A 986 -22.94 10.91 29.58
CA GLU A 986 -22.89 9.83 30.58
C GLU A 986 -23.50 8.52 30.05
N LYS A 987 -24.60 8.63 29.28
CA LYS A 987 -25.27 7.46 28.71
C LYS A 987 -24.42 6.80 27.63
N ILE A 988 -23.84 7.55 26.69
CA ILE A 988 -22.98 6.97 25.64
C ILE A 988 -21.67 6.42 26.22
N LEU A 989 -21.06 7.09 27.20
CA LEU A 989 -19.90 6.54 27.90
C LEU A 989 -20.22 5.24 28.63
N THR A 990 -21.38 5.18 29.29
CA THR A 990 -21.85 3.94 29.94
C THR A 990 -22.05 2.84 28.91
N GLN A 991 -22.70 3.16 27.78
CA GLN A 991 -22.91 2.20 26.69
C GLN A 991 -21.59 1.73 26.07
N ALA A 992 -20.63 2.62 25.82
CA ALA A 992 -19.34 2.26 25.26
C ALA A 992 -18.56 1.29 26.19
N ARG A 993 -18.61 1.53 27.51
CA ARG A 993 -18.02 0.63 28.51
C ARG A 993 -18.72 -0.72 28.56
N GLU A 994 -20.07 -0.72 28.57
CA GLU A 994 -20.86 -1.95 28.56
C GLU A 994 -20.60 -2.75 27.27
N LEU A 995 -20.60 -2.09 26.11
CA LEU A 995 -20.30 -2.72 24.83
C LEU A 995 -18.92 -3.36 24.83
N ARG A 996 -17.88 -2.63 25.29
CA ARG A 996 -16.53 -3.17 25.43
C ARG A 996 -16.54 -4.42 26.32
N GLU A 997 -17.17 -4.36 27.48
CA GLU A 997 -17.25 -5.50 28.41
C GLU A 997 -17.95 -6.71 27.76
N LYS A 998 -19.06 -6.49 27.04
CA LYS A 998 -19.84 -7.57 26.42
C LYS A 998 -19.18 -8.18 25.21
N ILE A 999 -18.48 -7.39 24.41
CA ILE A 999 -17.67 -7.88 23.29
C ILE A 999 -16.55 -8.82 23.81
N LEU A 1000 -15.89 -8.43 24.92
CA LEU A 1000 -14.92 -9.30 25.58
C LEU A 1000 -15.56 -10.57 26.16
N GLU A 1001 -16.75 -10.47 26.77
CA GLU A 1001 -17.48 -11.64 27.29
C GLU A 1001 -17.93 -12.64 26.21
N LEU A 1002 -18.22 -12.15 25.01
CA LEU A 1002 -18.65 -12.96 23.87
C LEU A 1002 -17.47 -13.49 23.04
N ASN A 1003 -16.22 -13.18 23.42
CA ASN A 1003 -15.02 -13.51 22.67
C ASN A 1003 -15.08 -13.05 21.20
N ILE A 1004 -15.67 -11.89 20.95
CA ILE A 1004 -15.74 -11.32 19.60
C ILE A 1004 -14.40 -10.61 19.31
N PRO A 1005 -13.70 -10.94 18.22
CA PRO A 1005 -12.42 -10.31 17.89
C PRO A 1005 -12.60 -8.81 17.61
N LEU A 1006 -11.70 -7.97 18.17
CA LEU A 1006 -11.73 -6.50 18.11
C LEU A 1006 -10.55 -5.90 17.32
N ALA A 1007 -9.95 -6.64 16.39
CA ALA A 1007 -8.72 -6.21 15.73
C ALA A 1007 -8.92 -4.88 14.96
N GLY A 1008 -8.40 -3.77 15.51
CA GLY A 1008 -8.45 -2.44 14.88
C GLY A 1008 -9.61 -1.54 15.31
N LEU A 1009 -10.46 -1.95 16.25
CA LEU A 1009 -11.56 -1.13 16.77
C LEU A 1009 -11.28 -0.62 18.17
N ASP A 1010 -10.95 0.66 18.25
CA ASP A 1010 -10.75 1.36 19.50
C ASP A 1010 -12.10 1.90 20.00
N ILE A 1011 -12.96 1.06 20.59
CA ILE A 1011 -14.16 1.56 21.31
C ILE A 1011 -13.72 2.52 22.45
N GLU A 1012 -12.47 2.45 22.92
CA GLU A 1012 -11.90 3.45 23.84
C GLU A 1012 -11.71 4.83 23.17
N GLN A 1013 -11.72 4.95 21.83
CA GLN A 1013 -11.80 6.24 21.15
C GLN A 1013 -13.10 6.96 21.46
N VAL A 1014 -14.20 6.23 21.69
CA VAL A 1014 -15.45 6.85 22.17
C VAL A 1014 -15.18 7.51 23.53
N GLU A 1015 -14.48 6.83 24.44
CA GLU A 1015 -14.08 7.41 25.72
C GLU A 1015 -13.08 8.58 25.56
N LYS A 1016 -12.13 8.52 24.62
CA LYS A 1016 -11.17 9.60 24.31
C LYS A 1016 -11.86 10.85 23.75
N ILE A 1017 -12.79 10.68 22.81
CA ILE A 1017 -13.62 11.77 22.27
C ILE A 1017 -14.36 12.48 23.40
N PHE A 1018 -14.89 11.71 24.35
CA PHE A 1018 -15.65 12.26 25.46
C PHE A 1018 -14.81 12.69 26.67
N THR A 1019 -13.58 12.22 26.90
CA THR A 1019 -12.70 12.70 28.00
C THR A 1019 -12.04 14.04 27.67
N VAL A 1020 -11.83 14.30 26.39
CA VAL A 1020 -11.42 15.59 25.83
C VAL A 1020 -12.48 16.68 26.03
N GLY A 1021 -13.72 16.27 26.35
CA GLY A 1021 -14.86 17.12 26.64
C GLY A 1021 -14.61 18.26 27.63
N ASP A 1022 -13.63 18.11 28.52
CA ASP A 1022 -13.37 19.01 29.65
C ASP A 1022 -12.19 19.98 29.43
N ILE A 1023 -11.59 20.02 28.24
CA ILE A 1023 -10.54 21.01 27.92
C ILE A 1023 -11.19 22.39 27.79
N LYS A 1024 -11.08 23.17 28.86
CA LYS A 1024 -11.59 24.54 28.92
C LYS A 1024 -10.64 25.52 28.23
N ASN A 1025 -9.34 25.30 28.36
CA ASN A 1025 -8.30 26.20 27.87
C ASN A 1025 -7.21 25.40 27.16
N VAL A 1026 -6.70 25.94 26.06
CA VAL A 1026 -5.49 25.44 25.39
C VAL A 1026 -4.46 26.54 25.32
N THR A 1027 -3.18 26.18 25.37
CA THR A 1027 -2.05 27.11 25.26
C THR A 1027 -1.13 26.66 24.14
N ALA A 1028 -1.01 27.50 23.11
CA ALA A 1028 -0.09 27.31 22.01
C ALA A 1028 1.23 28.04 22.27
N TYR A 1029 2.37 27.39 22.06
CA TYR A 1029 3.69 27.97 22.29
C TYR A 1029 4.78 27.34 21.42
N GLU A 1030 5.78 28.14 21.07
CA GLU A 1030 6.99 27.68 20.39
C GLU A 1030 7.99 27.12 21.41
N SER A 1031 8.73 26.09 21.02
CA SER A 1031 9.83 25.55 21.81
C SER A 1031 11.01 25.15 20.93
N ASP A 1032 12.18 25.54 21.40
CA ASP A 1032 13.49 25.10 20.95
C ASP A 1032 14.29 24.44 22.07
N ASP A 1033 13.60 24.03 23.16
CA ASP A 1033 14.18 23.25 24.24
C ASP A 1033 14.61 21.86 23.72
N PRO A 1034 15.87 21.43 23.99
CA PRO A 1034 16.41 20.18 23.43
C PRO A 1034 15.56 18.95 23.77
N MET A 1035 14.90 18.91 24.93
CA MET A 1035 14.07 17.76 25.29
C MET A 1035 12.76 17.72 24.55
N THR A 1036 12.13 18.88 24.39
CA THR A 1036 10.94 19.02 23.55
C THR A 1036 11.23 18.56 22.13
N LEU A 1037 12.38 18.95 21.57
CA LEU A 1037 12.82 18.57 20.22
C LEU A 1037 13.12 17.07 20.10
N LEU A 1038 13.80 16.49 21.08
CA LEU A 1038 14.08 15.04 21.12
C LEU A 1038 12.80 14.20 21.27
N ARG A 1039 11.71 14.77 21.80
CA ARG A 1039 10.41 14.10 21.97
C ARG A 1039 9.45 14.30 20.80
N VAL A 1040 9.84 15.00 19.73
CA VAL A 1040 8.99 15.26 18.56
C VAL A 1040 8.34 14.00 18.00
N GLY A 1041 9.08 12.90 17.93
CA GLY A 1041 8.55 11.62 17.44
C GLY A 1041 7.75 10.79 18.45
N VAL A 1042 7.52 11.28 19.67
CA VAL A 1042 6.86 10.53 20.76
C VAL A 1042 5.59 11.24 21.26
N GLU A 1043 5.60 12.57 21.32
CA GLU A 1043 4.48 13.38 21.79
C GLU A 1043 3.96 14.27 20.64
N PRO A 1044 2.64 14.50 20.52
CA PRO A 1044 1.56 13.98 21.36
C PRO A 1044 1.19 12.52 21.06
N GLN A 1045 1.67 11.98 19.94
CA GLN A 1045 1.54 10.58 19.56
C GLN A 1045 2.85 10.09 18.95
N GLU A 1046 3.11 8.79 19.04
CA GLU A 1046 4.34 8.19 18.53
C GLU A 1046 4.35 8.18 16.99
N THR A 1047 5.46 8.58 16.37
CA THR A 1047 5.63 8.64 14.91
C THR A 1047 6.86 7.84 14.47
N CYS A 1048 7.10 7.78 13.15
CA CYS A 1048 8.26 7.12 12.58
C CYS A 1048 9.61 7.74 13.01
N GLN A 1049 9.59 8.92 13.63
CA GLN A 1049 10.75 9.64 14.16
C GLN A 1049 10.98 9.40 15.66
N SER A 1050 10.16 8.55 16.29
CA SER A 1050 10.29 8.16 17.69
C SER A 1050 11.71 7.70 18.02
N TRP A 1051 12.31 8.30 19.05
CA TRP A 1051 13.59 7.81 19.56
C TRP A 1051 13.46 6.41 20.17
N ARG A 1052 12.25 5.99 20.59
CA ARG A 1052 11.98 4.68 21.19
C ARG A 1052 12.03 3.56 20.18
N ASN A 1053 11.31 3.66 19.07
CA ASN A 1053 11.20 2.59 18.05
C ASN A 1053 11.06 3.09 16.61
N GLY A 1054 11.16 4.41 16.38
CA GLY A 1054 10.93 5.01 15.07
C GLY A 1054 11.97 4.58 14.04
N GLY A 1055 11.52 4.19 12.85
CA GLY A 1055 12.41 3.73 11.80
C GLY A 1055 13.24 4.85 11.13
N PHE A 1056 12.83 6.12 11.26
CA PHE A 1056 13.53 7.32 10.76
C PHE A 1056 14.13 8.19 11.88
N ASN A 1057 14.44 7.59 13.03
CA ASN A 1057 15.04 8.30 14.17
C ASN A 1057 16.38 8.97 13.86
N GLU A 1058 17.09 8.59 12.80
CA GLU A 1058 18.31 9.28 12.36
C GLU A 1058 18.03 10.69 11.81
N CYS A 1059 16.79 11.00 11.44
CA CYS A 1059 16.40 12.33 10.97
C CYS A 1059 16.03 13.27 12.13
N LEU A 1060 15.77 12.73 13.33
CA LEU A 1060 15.31 13.48 14.51
C LEU A 1060 16.27 14.62 14.88
N LEU A 1061 17.58 14.41 14.75
CA LEU A 1061 18.59 15.39 15.14
C LEU A 1061 18.58 16.65 14.28
N SER A 1062 18.00 16.61 13.07
CA SER A 1062 17.82 17.83 12.27
C SER A 1062 16.92 18.84 13.01
N TYR A 1063 15.85 18.39 13.66
CA TYR A 1063 14.98 19.27 14.44
C TYR A 1063 15.64 19.80 15.71
N VAL A 1064 16.58 19.04 16.26
CA VAL A 1064 17.32 19.40 17.47
C VAL A 1064 18.42 20.42 17.13
N ALA A 1065 19.25 20.13 16.13
CA ALA A 1065 20.45 20.89 15.83
C ALA A 1065 20.23 22.09 14.89
N ASP A 1066 19.27 22.02 13.96
CA ASP A 1066 19.12 23.07 12.95
C ASP A 1066 18.47 24.31 13.51
N SER A 1067 19.13 25.45 13.36
CA SER A 1067 18.64 26.73 13.86
C SER A 1067 17.38 27.23 13.15
N ASN A 1068 17.14 26.84 11.90
CA ASN A 1068 15.95 27.25 11.15
C ASN A 1068 14.68 26.48 11.50
N LYS A 1069 14.71 25.63 12.53
CA LYS A 1069 13.57 24.78 12.91
C LYS A 1069 13.11 25.07 14.33
N LYS A 1070 11.80 25.07 14.55
CA LYS A 1070 11.19 25.13 15.88
C LYS A 1070 10.01 24.16 15.96
N VAL A 1071 9.63 23.80 17.17
CA VAL A 1071 8.41 23.04 17.43
C VAL A 1071 7.35 24.00 17.93
N LEU A 1072 6.14 23.85 17.40
CA LEU A 1072 4.95 24.53 17.90
C LEU A 1072 4.08 23.49 18.60
N ASN A 1073 3.91 23.65 19.91
CA ASN A 1073 3.07 22.80 20.74
C ASN A 1073 1.76 23.50 21.03
N VAL A 1074 0.69 22.71 21.17
CA VAL A 1074 -0.54 23.10 21.85
C VAL A 1074 -0.70 22.17 23.05
N ALA A 1075 -0.78 22.73 24.24
CA ALA A 1075 -1.02 22.01 25.48
C ALA A 1075 -2.41 22.33 26.05
N ASP A 1076 -3.02 21.38 26.74
CA ASP A 1076 -4.24 21.63 27.52
C ASP A 1076 -3.94 22.37 28.84
N GLY A 1077 -5.00 22.64 29.62
CA GLY A 1077 -4.88 23.29 30.92
C GLY A 1077 -4.07 22.52 31.99
N GLU A 1078 -3.76 21.24 31.76
CA GLU A 1078 -2.91 20.42 32.62
C GLU A 1078 -1.45 20.38 32.12
N GLY A 1079 -1.16 21.04 31.00
CA GLY A 1079 0.16 21.07 30.38
C GLY A 1079 0.47 19.86 29.51
N LYS A 1080 -0.51 18.98 29.25
CA LYS A 1080 -0.33 17.84 28.33
C LYS A 1080 -0.39 18.34 26.89
N ILE A 1081 0.60 17.97 26.09
CA ILE A 1081 0.65 18.33 24.67
C ILE A 1081 -0.46 17.56 23.93
N VAL A 1082 -1.41 18.30 23.36
CA VAL A 1082 -2.55 17.78 22.60
C VAL A 1082 -2.37 17.93 21.10
N ALA A 1083 -1.55 18.89 20.65
CA ALA A 1083 -1.13 19.00 19.26
C ALA A 1083 0.31 19.49 19.12
N ARG A 1084 0.97 19.13 18.02
CA ARG A 1084 2.34 19.55 17.69
C ARG A 1084 2.54 19.68 16.20
N SER A 1085 3.31 20.69 15.77
CA SER A 1085 3.89 20.75 14.43
C SER A 1085 5.34 21.23 14.50
N ILE A 1086 6.05 21.06 13.38
CA ILE A 1086 7.41 21.53 13.17
C ILE A 1086 7.33 22.68 12.16
N ILE A 1087 7.94 23.79 12.53
CA ILE A 1087 8.03 24.98 11.69
C ILE A 1087 9.45 25.09 11.19
N LYS A 1088 9.61 25.28 9.88
CA LYS A 1088 10.90 25.40 9.20
C LYS A 1088 10.96 26.73 8.48
N LEU A 1089 11.83 27.62 8.94
CA LEU A 1089 12.13 28.86 8.25
C LEU A 1089 12.97 28.55 7.01
N THR A 1090 12.53 28.99 5.84
CA THR A 1090 13.25 28.79 4.58
C THR A 1090 12.87 29.83 3.53
N ASN A 1091 13.42 29.70 2.32
CA ASN A 1091 13.05 30.49 1.16
C ASN A 1091 12.06 29.73 0.27
N GLN A 1092 11.14 30.45 -0.33
CA GLN A 1092 10.30 29.98 -1.43
C GLN A 1092 10.45 30.86 -2.66
N ARG A 1093 10.09 30.33 -3.82
CA ARG A 1093 9.99 31.07 -5.09
C ARG A 1093 8.88 30.48 -5.96
N GLY A 1094 8.41 31.24 -6.94
CA GLY A 1094 7.46 30.74 -7.93
C GLY A 1094 8.05 29.58 -8.75
N GLU A 1095 7.18 28.68 -9.22
CA GLU A 1095 7.58 27.59 -10.13
C GLU A 1095 8.29 28.19 -11.37
N ASN A 1096 9.48 27.68 -11.68
CA ASN A 1096 10.36 28.14 -12.78
C ASN A 1096 10.98 29.55 -12.62
N ASP A 1097 10.91 30.22 -11.47
CA ASP A 1097 11.69 31.46 -11.23
C ASP A 1097 13.15 31.13 -10.85
N PHE A 1098 13.96 30.80 -11.85
CA PHE A 1098 15.38 30.51 -11.66
C PHE A 1098 16.25 31.77 -11.45
N GLU A 1099 15.73 32.96 -11.74
CA GLU A 1099 16.48 34.23 -11.74
C GLU A 1099 16.42 35.00 -10.41
N SER A 1100 15.89 34.41 -9.34
CA SER A 1100 15.86 34.94 -7.95
C SER A 1100 15.01 36.20 -7.71
N LYS A 1101 14.22 36.66 -8.68
CA LYS A 1101 13.44 37.91 -8.56
C LYS A 1101 12.28 37.80 -7.56
N THR A 1102 11.83 36.59 -7.21
CA THR A 1102 10.75 36.36 -6.24
C THR A 1102 11.14 35.50 -5.04
N GLN A 1103 12.43 35.45 -4.65
CA GLN A 1103 12.80 34.72 -3.42
C GLN A 1103 12.16 35.41 -2.20
N ARG A 1104 11.31 34.68 -1.49
CA ARG A 1104 10.58 35.16 -0.31
C ARG A 1104 10.85 34.25 0.88
N LYS A 1105 10.87 34.84 2.08
CA LYS A 1105 10.93 34.07 3.31
C LYS A 1105 9.59 33.40 3.58
N THR A 1106 9.64 32.14 3.98
CA THR A 1106 8.45 31.40 4.38
C THR A 1106 8.70 30.54 5.62
N LEU A 1107 7.66 30.37 6.42
CA LEU A 1107 7.54 29.34 7.42
C LEU A 1107 6.87 28.12 6.77
N LEU A 1108 7.68 27.13 6.39
CA LEU A 1108 7.17 25.83 5.94
C LEU A 1108 6.71 25.04 7.18
N VAL A 1109 5.42 24.70 7.23
CA VAL A 1109 4.79 24.06 8.39
C VAL A 1109 4.50 22.61 8.06
N GLU A 1110 5.07 21.70 8.86
CA GLU A 1110 4.74 20.27 8.75
C GLU A 1110 3.30 20.00 9.20
N LYS A 1111 2.75 18.86 8.78
CA LYS A 1111 1.40 18.47 9.19
C LYS A 1111 1.30 18.43 10.72
N PRO A 1112 0.34 19.14 11.35
CA PRO A 1112 0.15 19.10 12.78
C PRO A 1112 -0.36 17.72 13.20
N TYR A 1113 0.38 17.09 14.10
CA TYR A 1113 -0.03 15.88 14.79
C TYR A 1113 -0.90 16.31 15.97
N SER A 1114 -2.21 16.08 15.89
CA SER A 1114 -3.18 16.45 16.92
C SER A 1114 -3.93 15.23 17.42
N LEU A 1115 -4.11 15.14 18.74
CA LEU A 1115 -5.05 14.22 19.37
C LEU A 1115 -6.50 14.69 19.19
N LEU A 1116 -6.70 15.97 18.84
CA LEU A 1116 -7.99 16.65 18.79
C LEU A 1116 -8.22 17.27 17.41
N PRO A 1117 -9.25 16.84 16.66
CA PRO A 1117 -9.73 17.57 15.49
C PRO A 1117 -10.63 18.74 15.95
N ASN A 1118 -10.13 19.64 16.79
CA ASN A 1118 -10.88 20.78 17.31
C ASN A 1118 -10.41 22.08 16.63
N SER A 1119 -11.36 22.87 16.09
CA SER A 1119 -11.11 24.16 15.45
C SER A 1119 -10.33 25.13 16.34
N GLU A 1120 -10.59 25.17 17.65
CA GLU A 1120 -9.91 26.09 18.57
C GLU A 1120 -8.43 25.76 18.78
N VAL A 1121 -8.08 24.47 18.75
CA VAL A 1121 -6.67 24.03 18.77
C VAL A 1121 -5.94 24.56 17.53
N TYR A 1122 -6.63 24.51 16.39
CA TYR A 1122 -6.11 25.04 15.13
C TYR A 1122 -6.08 26.58 15.07
N HIS A 1123 -7.03 27.30 15.69
CA HIS A 1123 -6.96 28.75 15.84
C HIS A 1123 -5.75 29.17 16.67
N ALA A 1124 -5.53 28.54 17.84
CA ALA A 1124 -4.38 28.83 18.69
C ALA A 1124 -3.06 28.59 17.94
N PHE A 1125 -3.01 27.49 17.21
CA PHE A 1125 -1.89 27.10 16.38
C PHE A 1125 -1.59 28.12 15.27
N VAL A 1126 -2.59 28.51 14.47
CA VAL A 1126 -2.42 29.44 13.35
C VAL A 1126 -2.10 30.86 13.83
N ARG A 1127 -2.66 31.31 14.96
CA ARG A 1127 -2.30 32.61 15.55
C ARG A 1127 -0.82 32.73 15.88
N VAL A 1128 -0.24 31.70 16.51
CA VAL A 1128 1.21 31.70 16.80
C VAL A 1128 2.02 31.74 15.50
N LEU A 1129 1.64 30.93 14.50
CA LEU A 1129 2.30 30.92 13.19
C LEU A 1129 2.26 32.27 12.48
N LEU A 1130 1.08 32.89 12.38
CA LEU A 1130 0.89 34.17 11.71
C LEU A 1130 1.60 35.31 12.46
N THR A 1131 1.56 35.30 13.80
CA THR A 1131 2.31 36.25 14.62
C THR A 1131 3.82 36.13 14.35
N LYS A 1132 4.34 34.90 14.28
CA LYS A 1132 5.74 34.65 13.97
C LYS A 1132 6.09 35.09 12.55
N ALA A 1133 5.24 34.75 11.58
CA ALA A 1133 5.42 35.12 10.18
C ALA A 1133 5.43 36.65 9.99
N GLN A 1134 4.53 37.36 10.67
CA GLN A 1134 4.42 38.82 10.58
C GLN A 1134 5.69 39.51 11.09
N GLY A 1135 6.25 39.07 12.23
CA GLY A 1135 7.50 39.61 12.77
C GLY A 1135 8.74 39.27 11.95
N LEU A 1136 8.68 38.22 11.13
CA LEU A 1136 9.75 37.82 10.21
C LEU A 1136 9.59 38.36 8.80
N ASP A 1137 8.48 39.07 8.51
CA ASP A 1137 8.08 39.43 7.15
C ASP A 1137 8.08 38.23 6.19
N ALA A 1138 7.59 37.10 6.69
CA ALA A 1138 7.53 35.83 5.98
C ALA A 1138 6.09 35.46 5.61
N SER A 1139 5.95 34.62 4.59
CA SER A 1139 4.72 33.86 4.32
C SER A 1139 4.62 32.63 5.24
N VAL A 1140 3.46 31.99 5.27
CA VAL A 1140 3.27 30.67 5.89
C VAL A 1140 2.86 29.68 4.81
N THR A 1141 3.58 28.58 4.69
CA THR A 1141 3.38 27.58 3.62
C THR A 1141 3.08 26.22 4.20
N PHE A 1142 2.00 25.61 3.74
CA PHE A 1142 1.58 24.26 4.07
C PHE A 1142 1.64 23.37 2.83
N GLY A 1143 2.02 22.10 3.01
CA GLY A 1143 1.80 21.09 1.97
C GLY A 1143 0.31 20.83 1.74
N LYS A 1144 -0.06 20.43 0.52
CA LYS A 1144 -1.42 19.99 0.22
C LYS A 1144 -1.77 18.74 1.05
N GLY A 1145 -2.83 18.79 1.85
CA GLY A 1145 -3.20 17.67 2.73
C GLY A 1145 -4.13 17.99 3.90
N PHE A 1146 -4.50 19.26 4.09
CA PHE A 1146 -5.56 19.68 5.00
C PHE A 1146 -6.92 19.58 4.33
N ASP A 1147 -7.96 19.27 5.09
CA ASP A 1147 -9.34 19.28 4.61
C ASP A 1147 -9.85 20.71 4.41
N GLU A 1148 -10.92 20.86 3.62
CA GLU A 1148 -11.47 22.17 3.23
C GLU A 1148 -11.97 22.98 4.44
N SER A 1149 -12.45 22.32 5.51
CA SER A 1149 -12.94 23.02 6.70
C SER A 1149 -11.80 23.63 7.52
N THR A 1150 -10.68 22.90 7.65
CA THR A 1150 -9.47 23.40 8.29
C THR A 1150 -8.84 24.55 7.48
N LEU A 1151 -8.82 24.44 6.14
CA LEU A 1151 -8.29 25.50 5.28
C LEU A 1151 -9.12 26.79 5.37
N LYS A 1152 -10.45 26.70 5.43
CA LYS A 1152 -11.32 27.87 5.64
C LYS A 1152 -11.02 28.58 6.96
N LEU A 1153 -10.82 27.82 8.03
CA LEU A 1153 -10.43 28.35 9.33
C LEU A 1153 -9.09 29.08 9.26
N PHE A 1154 -8.10 28.48 8.59
CA PHE A 1154 -6.79 29.10 8.40
C PHE A 1154 -6.89 30.39 7.59
N GLU A 1155 -7.74 30.40 6.55
CA GLU A 1155 -7.98 31.58 5.72
C GLU A 1155 -8.65 32.71 6.51
N GLU A 1156 -9.68 32.42 7.30
CA GLU A 1156 -10.36 33.40 8.15
C GLU A 1156 -9.38 34.04 9.14
N GLU A 1157 -8.57 33.23 9.81
CA GLU A 1157 -7.57 33.73 10.75
C GLU A 1157 -6.48 34.52 10.01
N ALA A 1158 -5.98 34.04 8.87
CA ALA A 1158 -5.00 34.73 8.04
C ALA A 1158 -5.47 36.12 7.60
N ARG A 1159 -6.73 36.26 7.17
CA ARG A 1159 -7.31 37.56 6.80
C ARG A 1159 -7.28 38.55 7.96
N SER A 1160 -7.49 38.10 9.19
CA SER A 1160 -7.42 38.97 10.38
C SER A 1160 -6.02 39.52 10.65
N PHE A 1161 -4.98 38.81 10.20
CA PHE A 1161 -3.57 39.25 10.23
C PHE A 1161 -3.15 40.02 8.97
N GLY A 1162 -4.07 40.27 8.03
CA GLY A 1162 -3.77 40.93 6.75
C GLY A 1162 -3.06 40.01 5.76
N TYR A 1163 -3.21 38.69 5.89
CA TYR A 1163 -2.69 37.69 4.96
C TYR A 1163 -3.81 37.19 4.03
N ALA A 1164 -3.47 36.91 2.78
CA ALA A 1164 -4.32 36.29 1.76
C ALA A 1164 -3.82 34.88 1.45
N MET A 1165 -4.76 33.97 1.22
CA MET A 1165 -4.47 32.58 0.84
C MET A 1165 -4.28 32.47 -0.67
N ASN A 1166 -3.22 31.78 -1.08
CA ASN A 1166 -2.93 31.42 -2.46
C ASN A 1166 -2.64 29.92 -2.54
N GLU A 1167 -3.26 29.24 -3.50
CA GLU A 1167 -2.98 27.84 -3.80
C GLU A 1167 -2.18 27.74 -5.10
N GLY A 1168 -1.14 26.90 -5.12
CA GLY A 1168 -0.35 26.70 -6.32
C GLY A 1168 0.91 25.89 -6.12
N LYS A 1169 1.66 25.72 -7.20
CA LYS A 1169 3.00 25.13 -7.18
C LYS A 1169 4.03 26.19 -6.87
N LEU A 1170 4.93 25.85 -5.96
CA LEU A 1170 6.08 26.66 -5.61
C LEU A 1170 7.30 25.78 -5.39
N ASP A 1171 8.47 26.43 -5.39
CA ASP A 1171 9.74 25.79 -5.09
C ASP A 1171 10.17 26.22 -3.68
N VAL A 1172 10.41 25.27 -2.78
CA VAL A 1172 10.93 25.53 -1.42
C VAL A 1172 12.41 25.17 -1.36
N PHE A 1173 13.23 26.08 -0.83
CA PHE A 1173 14.64 25.81 -0.58
C PHE A 1173 14.83 24.88 0.61
N ILE A 1174 15.75 23.94 0.52
CA ILE A 1174 16.11 23.05 1.62
C ILE A 1174 17.54 23.42 2.05
N PRO A 1175 17.73 24.20 3.12
CA PRO A 1175 19.05 24.59 3.56
C PRO A 1175 19.83 23.39 4.11
N HIS A 1176 21.15 23.44 4.05
CA HIS A 1176 22.01 22.43 4.65
C HIS A 1176 21.69 22.20 6.14
N SER A 1177 21.34 20.97 6.51
CA SER A 1177 21.15 20.54 7.90
C SER A 1177 22.51 20.30 8.57
N LEU A 1178 22.64 20.55 9.88
CA LEU A 1178 23.75 20.05 10.70
C LEU A 1178 23.76 18.52 10.74
N ASN A 1179 22.58 17.91 10.62
CA ASN A 1179 22.44 16.48 10.54
C ASN A 1179 22.59 15.98 9.10
N LYS A 1180 22.98 14.72 8.95
CA LYS A 1180 23.10 14.06 7.63
C LYS A 1180 21.75 13.92 6.93
N TYR A 1181 20.67 13.84 7.72
CA TYR A 1181 19.31 13.62 7.23
C TYR A 1181 18.32 14.55 7.92
N GLU A 1182 17.33 15.00 7.16
CA GLU A 1182 16.14 15.66 7.66
C GLU A 1182 14.91 14.85 7.26
N TYR A 1183 13.81 14.97 8.01
CA TYR A 1183 12.52 14.41 7.59
C TYR A 1183 11.55 15.55 7.34
N SER A 1184 10.65 15.36 6.37
CA SER A 1184 9.58 16.29 6.08
C SER A 1184 8.37 15.53 5.56
N ASP A 1185 7.25 15.58 6.30
CA ASP A 1185 5.98 15.05 5.81
C ASP A 1185 5.55 15.78 4.54
N THR A 1186 5.77 17.09 4.52
CA THR A 1186 5.42 17.99 3.43
C THR A 1186 6.19 17.70 2.14
N LEU A 1187 7.45 17.26 2.24
CA LEU A 1187 8.33 17.01 1.09
C LEU A 1187 8.53 15.51 0.77
N GLY A 1188 7.70 14.63 1.34
CA GLY A 1188 7.68 13.20 1.01
C GLY A 1188 8.68 12.32 1.77
N GLY A 1189 9.05 12.69 3.00
CA GLY A 1189 9.79 11.86 3.93
C GLY A 1189 11.25 12.26 4.14
N LYS A 1190 12.18 11.28 4.06
CA LYS A 1190 13.60 11.45 4.37
C LYS A 1190 14.33 12.25 3.27
N ILE A 1191 14.98 13.33 3.68
CA ILE A 1191 15.79 14.22 2.86
C ILE A 1191 17.26 14.02 3.20
N SER A 1192 18.07 13.79 2.17
CA SER A 1192 19.54 13.64 2.26
C SER A 1192 20.30 14.56 1.31
N ARG A 1193 19.58 15.42 0.58
CA ARG A 1193 20.13 16.34 -0.42
C ARG A 1193 19.65 17.75 -0.10
N PHE A 1194 20.60 18.57 0.31
CA PHE A 1194 20.37 19.95 0.72
C PHE A 1194 20.85 20.94 -0.33
N ASP A 1195 20.76 22.23 -0.02
CA ASP A 1195 21.20 23.38 -0.83
C ASP A 1195 20.55 23.43 -2.21
N ARG A 1196 19.26 23.08 -2.25
CA ARG A 1196 18.47 23.01 -3.48
C ARG A 1196 17.02 23.38 -3.24
N TYR A 1197 16.35 23.78 -4.30
CA TYR A 1197 14.90 23.94 -4.33
C TYR A 1197 14.22 22.60 -4.62
N GLN A 1198 13.07 22.38 -3.99
CA GLN A 1198 12.19 21.25 -4.23
C GLN A 1198 10.77 21.78 -4.49
N SER A 1199 10.18 21.31 -5.59
CA SER A 1199 8.81 21.64 -5.95
C SER A 1199 7.83 21.08 -4.92
N LEU A 1200 6.84 21.90 -4.57
CA LEU A 1200 5.79 21.60 -3.61
C LEU A 1200 4.46 22.14 -4.13
N ASP A 1201 3.44 21.29 -4.15
CA ASP A 1201 2.05 21.72 -4.25
C ASP A 1201 1.61 22.24 -2.87
N ALA A 1202 1.35 23.54 -2.78
CA ALA A 1202 1.22 24.23 -1.50
C ALA A 1202 -0.03 25.11 -1.40
N VAL A 1203 -0.46 25.31 -0.16
CA VAL A 1203 -1.31 26.43 0.26
C VAL A 1203 -0.41 27.42 0.99
N THR A 1204 -0.40 28.66 0.53
CA THR A 1204 0.48 29.72 1.07
C THR A 1204 -0.37 30.89 1.55
N PHE A 1205 -0.12 31.35 2.77
CA PHE A 1205 -0.64 32.61 3.29
C PHE A 1205 0.44 33.68 3.14
N GLU A 1206 0.16 34.73 2.37
CA GLU A 1206 1.07 35.84 2.12
C GLU A 1206 0.43 37.17 2.54
N LYS A 1207 1.21 38.18 2.95
CA LYS A 1207 0.65 39.52 3.21
C LYS A 1207 -0.12 40.01 1.99
N ALA A 1208 -1.36 40.45 2.20
CA ALA A 1208 -2.15 41.04 1.14
C ALA A 1208 -1.46 42.32 0.65
N ASN A 1209 -1.25 42.44 -0.66
CA ASN A 1209 -0.83 43.70 -1.25
C ASN A 1209 -1.97 44.72 -1.06
N VAL A 1210 -1.76 45.68 -0.16
CA VAL A 1210 -2.68 46.81 0.06
C VAL A 1210 -2.52 47.86 -1.03
#